data_AF-A0A7V4PBS2-F1
#
_entry.id   AF-A0A7V4PBS2-F1
#
_cell.length_a   1.000
_cell.length_b   1.000
_cell.length_c   1.000
_cell.angle_alpha   90.00
_cell.angle_beta   90.00
_cell.angle_gamma   90.00
#
_symmetry.space_group_name_H-M   'P 1'
#
loop_
_entity.id
_entity.type
_entity.pdbx_description
1 polymer ?
#
loop_
_entity_poly.entity_id
_entity_poly.type
_entity_poly.pdbx_seq_one_letter_code
_entity_poly.pdbx_strand_id
1 'polypeptide(L)'
;MLACTRAVAAILLAIAWSADVRAAEPAGGPTSAAPPSLAALVRSHCLDCHDQTTKTAGLALDGLLGDPLPRHAEVWEKVVRKLASRQMPPKDSPRPDEREYAATLADLTGVLDRAAAASPRPGRTETFRRLNRTEYQNTIRDLLALQIDAAALLPADESSHGFDNITVADLSPSLLNRYVAAAQKISRLAVGRAPKTPAGDTFRVRPDVTQDVHLPGLPIGTRGGILIPYNFPQDGEYEVQVRLMRDRNEGVEGLNEPHELEVQLDRERAALFTVKPPPRGESDQNVDANLNTRLRATAGPHQVGVAFLKKPSSLLETMRQPLNVHFNYYRHPRIGPAVFEVSIIGPLEAEGPGDSPSRRRIFIRRPASSADEEECAREILTSLARRAYRRAVTADDVEPLVAFYRQGRREGSFDTGIEAALAAVLVSPQFLFRIERDPPGAPPRTAYALSPFELASRLSYFLWSSMPDDELLALAERGELGRPEVLEAQVRRMLADERSRSLVTNFAGQWLHLRNLESVVPDMRLFPDFDDNLRQALREETERFFASALREDRSALALLKSDFTFLNERLAKHYQIPHVYGSRFRRVPVDEASHRGGLLRHGSILTVTSYATRTSPVIRGHWVLKNIVGTPPPPPPANVPALPDNTVSSALPVRERLKQHRANAACASCHELMDPVGFALDNYDAVGRWRETEADLPIDAAGSLPDGSEFVGVAGLEDALLARPELFVQALTEKLLTFALGRGVEYYDAPAVRQIVAAARKKDYRLSELVLGIVQSTPFQMRSTP
;
A
#
# COMPACT_ATOMS: atom_id res chain seq x y z
N MET A 1 26.80 55.54 -29.42
CA MET A 1 26.82 56.62 -30.43
C MET A 1 25.49 56.62 -31.16
N LEU A 2 24.83 57.79 -31.15
CA LEU A 2 23.70 58.34 -31.95
C LEU A 2 23.02 57.40 -32.98
N ALA A 3 21.70 57.13 -32.96
CA ALA A 3 20.52 57.99 -33.16
C ALA A 3 20.27 58.47 -34.61
N CYS A 4 19.14 58.03 -35.21
CA CYS A 4 18.18 58.78 -36.09
C CYS A 4 17.20 57.76 -36.74
N THR A 5 15.89 57.61 -36.46
CA THR A 5 14.65 58.43 -36.55
C THR A 5 14.18 58.94 -37.94
N ARG A 6 12.93 58.52 -38.29
CA ARG A 6 11.80 59.17 -39.06
C ARG A 6 11.26 58.27 -40.21
N ALA A 7 10.00 57.77 -40.21
CA ALA A 7 8.67 58.43 -40.36
C ALA A 7 8.54 59.12 -41.75
N VAL A 8 7.55 58.94 -42.66
CA VAL A 8 6.10 58.63 -42.62
C VAL A 8 5.57 58.42 -44.08
N ALA A 9 4.37 57.80 -44.22
CA ALA A 9 3.34 57.94 -45.29
C ALA A 9 3.21 56.90 -46.43
N ALA A 10 2.27 55.96 -46.20
CA ALA A 10 1.09 55.61 -47.00
C ALA A 10 1.09 55.72 -48.54
N ILE A 11 0.86 54.59 -49.23
CA ILE A 11 -0.10 54.48 -50.35
C ILE A 11 -0.79 53.11 -50.27
N LEU A 12 -2.11 53.13 -50.09
CA LEU A 12 -3.06 52.03 -50.30
C LEU A 12 -3.25 51.82 -51.80
N LEU A 13 -3.08 50.59 -52.30
CA LEU A 13 -3.73 50.15 -53.53
C LEU A 13 -4.14 48.68 -53.38
N ALA A 14 -5.43 48.49 -53.13
CA ALA A 14 -6.10 47.19 -53.18
C ALA A 14 -6.35 46.84 -54.65
N ILE A 15 -5.76 45.73 -55.13
CA ILE A 15 -6.11 45.10 -56.40
C ILE A 15 -6.95 43.88 -56.05
N ALA A 16 -8.25 44.01 -56.27
CA ALA A 16 -9.19 42.91 -56.21
C ALA A 16 -9.02 42.05 -57.47
N TRP A 17 -8.69 40.76 -57.28
CA TRP A 17 -8.88 39.73 -58.29
C TRP A 17 -10.21 39.03 -58.00
N SER A 18 -11.17 39.29 -58.89
CA SER A 18 -12.44 38.59 -58.99
C SER A 18 -12.18 37.18 -59.52
N ALA A 19 -12.25 36.17 -58.66
CA ALA A 19 -12.44 34.80 -59.07
C ALA A 19 -13.87 34.39 -58.72
N ASP A 20 -14.67 34.14 -59.74
CA ASP A 20 -16.01 33.54 -59.66
C ASP A 20 -15.93 32.17 -58.96
N VAL A 21 -16.11 32.16 -57.64
CA VAL A 21 -16.47 30.95 -56.91
C VAL A 21 -17.97 30.79 -57.07
N ARG A 22 -18.39 29.97 -58.04
CA ARG A 22 -19.72 29.35 -58.01
C ARG A 22 -19.88 28.70 -56.64
N ALA A 23 -20.82 29.21 -55.85
CA ALA A 23 -21.30 28.54 -54.65
C ALA A 23 -21.84 27.17 -55.08
N ALA A 24 -21.05 26.13 -54.85
CA ALA A 24 -21.58 24.78 -54.83
C ALA A 24 -22.53 24.71 -53.65
N GLU A 25 -23.80 24.40 -53.92
CA GLU A 25 -24.76 24.00 -52.89
C GLU A 25 -24.12 22.92 -52.02
N PRO A 26 -24.27 22.98 -50.69
CA PRO A 26 -23.80 21.90 -49.83
C PRO A 26 -24.62 20.66 -50.19
N ALA A 27 -23.99 19.71 -50.87
CA ALA A 27 -24.52 18.37 -51.01
C ALA A 27 -24.80 17.86 -49.59
N GLY A 28 -26.07 17.54 -49.32
CA GLY A 28 -26.53 17.08 -48.01
C GLY A 28 -25.69 15.91 -47.53
N GLY A 29 -24.81 16.17 -46.56
CA GLY A 29 -24.20 15.13 -45.77
C GLY A 29 -25.29 14.33 -45.06
N PRO A 30 -25.09 13.03 -44.81
CA PRO A 30 -26.09 12.21 -44.14
C PRO A 30 -26.47 12.89 -42.83
N THR A 31 -27.75 13.22 -42.71
CA THR A 31 -28.39 13.72 -41.50
C THR A 31 -27.87 12.88 -40.33
N SER A 32 -27.15 13.51 -39.40
CA SER A 32 -26.71 12.87 -38.17
C SER A 32 -27.95 12.36 -37.43
N ALA A 33 -28.31 11.10 -37.64
CA ALA A 33 -29.37 10.43 -36.92
C ALA A 33 -29.12 10.60 -35.42
N ALA A 34 -30.18 10.90 -34.67
CA ALA A 34 -30.10 10.90 -33.22
C ALA A 34 -29.59 9.52 -32.76
N PRO A 35 -28.69 9.44 -31.76
CA PRO A 35 -28.19 8.15 -31.29
C PRO A 35 -29.38 7.26 -30.90
N PRO A 36 -29.32 5.95 -31.22
CA PRO A 36 -30.40 5.02 -30.89
C PRO A 36 -30.63 5.00 -29.38
N SER A 37 -31.89 4.84 -28.96
CA SER A 37 -32.23 4.76 -27.54
C SER A 37 -31.59 3.53 -26.88
N LEU A 38 -31.39 3.55 -25.56
CA LEU A 38 -30.89 2.39 -24.80
C LEU A 38 -31.65 1.10 -25.15
N ALA A 39 -32.97 1.18 -25.34
CA ALA A 39 -33.80 0.04 -25.72
C ALA A 39 -33.48 -0.50 -27.12
N ALA A 40 -33.12 0.38 -28.07
CA ALA A 40 -32.67 -0.04 -29.39
C ALA A 40 -31.31 -0.75 -29.31
N LEU A 41 -30.33 -0.19 -28.58
CA LEU A 41 -29.02 -0.85 -28.41
C LEU A 41 -29.15 -2.23 -27.76
N VAL A 42 -29.93 -2.34 -26.66
CA VAL A 42 -30.11 -3.63 -25.98
C VAL A 42 -30.74 -4.66 -26.91
N ARG A 43 -31.75 -4.28 -27.70
CA ARG A 43 -32.38 -5.18 -28.68
C ARG A 43 -31.44 -5.59 -29.80
N SER A 44 -30.64 -4.66 -30.32
CA SER A 44 -29.76 -4.91 -31.46
C SER A 44 -28.47 -5.65 -31.11
N HIS A 45 -27.99 -5.52 -29.87
CA HIS A 45 -26.65 -5.97 -29.51
C HIS A 45 -26.57 -6.87 -28.27
N CYS A 46 -27.64 -7.00 -27.48
CA CYS A 46 -27.59 -7.72 -26.20
C CYS A 46 -28.56 -8.90 -26.10
N LEU A 47 -29.75 -8.82 -26.71
CA LEU A 47 -30.81 -9.82 -26.50
C LEU A 47 -30.52 -11.19 -27.11
N ASP A 48 -29.61 -11.29 -28.08
CA ASP A 48 -29.18 -12.60 -28.63
C ASP A 48 -28.53 -13.51 -27.58
N CYS A 49 -28.01 -12.95 -26.48
CA CYS A 49 -27.36 -13.70 -25.40
C CYS A 49 -27.98 -13.45 -24.03
N HIS A 50 -28.61 -12.30 -23.82
CA HIS A 50 -29.17 -11.84 -22.54
C HIS A 50 -30.69 -11.66 -22.57
N ASP A 51 -31.42 -12.63 -23.13
CA ASP A 51 -32.87 -12.77 -23.03
C ASP A 51 -33.27 -13.81 -21.95
N GLN A 52 -34.58 -13.99 -21.70
CA GLN A 52 -35.06 -15.00 -20.76
C GLN A 52 -34.69 -16.44 -21.15
N THR A 53 -34.47 -16.72 -22.43
CA THR A 53 -34.23 -18.08 -22.94
C THR A 53 -32.76 -18.47 -22.81
N THR A 54 -31.84 -17.64 -23.30
CA THR A 54 -30.40 -17.91 -23.38
C THR A 54 -29.72 -17.59 -22.07
N LYS A 55 -30.07 -16.46 -21.44
CA LYS A 55 -29.67 -16.06 -20.09
C LYS A 55 -28.19 -16.25 -19.79
N THR A 56 -27.33 -15.85 -20.73
CA THR A 56 -25.87 -15.96 -20.60
C THR A 56 -25.41 -15.26 -19.32
N ALA A 57 -24.56 -15.95 -18.54
CA ALA A 57 -24.10 -15.50 -17.23
C ALA A 57 -25.23 -15.16 -16.22
N GLY A 58 -26.43 -15.73 -16.40
CA GLY A 58 -27.57 -15.53 -15.52
C GLY A 58 -28.35 -14.22 -15.75
N LEU A 59 -28.01 -13.44 -16.78
CA LEU A 59 -28.57 -12.12 -17.04
C LEU A 59 -29.64 -12.16 -18.16
N ALA A 60 -30.80 -11.55 -17.90
CA ALA A 60 -31.85 -11.30 -18.88
C ALA A 60 -32.27 -9.82 -18.83
N LEU A 61 -32.17 -9.11 -19.96
CA LEU A 61 -32.40 -7.67 -20.09
C LEU A 61 -33.76 -7.31 -20.68
N ASP A 62 -34.37 -8.23 -21.43
CA ASP A 62 -35.67 -8.07 -22.08
C ASP A 62 -36.78 -7.66 -21.09
N GLY A 63 -36.85 -8.34 -19.93
CA GLY A 63 -37.79 -8.02 -18.87
C GLY A 63 -37.49 -6.71 -18.12
N LEU A 64 -36.27 -6.18 -18.22
CA LEU A 64 -35.85 -4.97 -17.50
C LEU A 64 -36.13 -3.69 -18.29
N LEU A 65 -36.20 -3.76 -19.62
CA LEU A 65 -36.44 -2.61 -20.49
C LEU A 65 -37.82 -1.96 -20.30
N GLY A 66 -38.79 -2.68 -19.73
CA GLY A 66 -40.14 -2.18 -19.45
C GLY A 66 -40.28 -1.42 -18.13
N ASP A 67 -39.28 -1.52 -17.24
CA ASP A 67 -39.28 -0.89 -15.92
C ASP A 67 -38.42 0.38 -15.89
N PRO A 68 -38.68 1.34 -14.98
CA PRO A 68 -37.76 2.45 -14.75
C PRO A 68 -36.36 1.97 -14.35
N LEU A 69 -35.32 2.42 -15.07
CA LEU A 69 -33.92 1.99 -14.85
C LEU A 69 -33.47 2.01 -13.38
N PRO A 70 -33.79 3.04 -12.55
CA PRO A 70 -33.35 3.07 -11.16
C PRO A 70 -33.89 1.92 -10.29
N ARG A 71 -34.99 1.26 -10.70
CA ARG A 71 -35.54 0.09 -9.99
C ARG A 71 -34.57 -1.09 -10.03
N HIS A 72 -33.79 -1.20 -11.10
CA HIS A 72 -32.83 -2.28 -11.35
C HIS A 72 -31.38 -1.75 -11.40
N ALA A 73 -31.08 -0.70 -10.63
CA ALA A 73 -29.80 -0.01 -10.67
C ALA A 73 -28.59 -0.95 -10.51
N GLU A 74 -28.68 -1.99 -9.67
CA GLU A 74 -27.60 -2.96 -9.50
C GLU A 74 -27.22 -3.66 -10.82
N VAL A 75 -28.21 -4.06 -11.61
CA VAL A 75 -27.98 -4.72 -12.90
C VAL A 75 -27.45 -3.71 -13.91
N TRP A 76 -28.06 -2.53 -13.97
CA TRP A 76 -27.67 -1.50 -14.92
C TRP A 76 -26.26 -0.95 -14.67
N GLU A 77 -25.81 -0.84 -13.42
CA GLU A 77 -24.43 -0.46 -13.11
C GLU A 77 -23.41 -1.53 -13.55
N LYS A 78 -23.78 -2.83 -13.50
CA LYS A 78 -22.97 -3.90 -14.09
C LYS A 78 -22.89 -3.77 -15.62
N VAL A 79 -24.02 -3.42 -16.27
CA VAL A 79 -24.07 -3.15 -17.71
C VAL A 79 -23.18 -1.94 -18.06
N VAL A 80 -23.27 -0.83 -17.32
CA VAL A 80 -22.40 0.35 -17.49
C VAL A 80 -20.94 -0.05 -17.46
N ARG A 81 -20.50 -0.84 -16.47
CA ARG A 81 -19.11 -1.28 -16.35
C ARG A 81 -18.64 -2.10 -17.57
N LYS A 82 -19.49 -2.99 -18.08
CA LYS A 82 -19.18 -3.82 -19.25
C LYS A 82 -19.15 -3.03 -20.56
N LEU A 83 -20.07 -2.08 -20.73
CA LEU A 83 -20.09 -1.18 -21.89
C LEU A 83 -18.90 -0.21 -21.86
N ALA A 84 -18.59 0.38 -20.71
CA ALA A 84 -17.49 1.34 -20.55
C ALA A 84 -16.11 0.74 -20.87
N SER A 85 -15.91 -0.53 -20.50
CA SER A 85 -14.69 -1.28 -20.82
C SER A 85 -14.73 -2.01 -22.17
N ARG A 86 -15.82 -1.83 -22.94
CA ARG A 86 -16.05 -2.50 -24.23
C ARG A 86 -15.93 -4.02 -24.18
N GLN A 87 -16.18 -4.61 -23.01
CA GLN A 87 -16.26 -6.06 -22.87
C GLN A 87 -17.55 -6.62 -23.46
N MET A 88 -18.59 -5.79 -23.52
CA MET A 88 -19.87 -6.14 -24.13
C MET A 88 -20.27 -5.10 -25.17
N PRO A 89 -20.74 -5.53 -26.35
CA PRO A 89 -20.72 -6.91 -26.85
C PRO A 89 -19.28 -7.48 -27.00
N PRO A 90 -19.09 -8.82 -26.98
CA PRO A 90 -17.78 -9.45 -27.16
C PRO A 90 -17.13 -9.09 -28.51
N LYS A 91 -15.81 -9.32 -28.66
CA LYS A 91 -15.03 -8.91 -29.86
C LYS A 91 -15.56 -9.55 -31.14
N ASP A 92 -16.06 -10.77 -31.04
CA ASP A 92 -16.54 -11.57 -32.17
C ASP A 92 -18.04 -11.34 -32.48
N SER A 93 -18.70 -10.42 -31.78
CA SER A 93 -20.11 -10.05 -31.99
C SER A 93 -20.23 -8.67 -32.64
N PRO A 94 -21.34 -8.36 -33.34
CA PRO A 94 -21.61 -7.02 -33.86
C PRO A 94 -21.60 -5.98 -32.73
N ARG A 95 -20.67 -5.03 -32.82
CA ARG A 95 -20.47 -3.97 -31.81
C ARG A 95 -21.04 -2.63 -32.28
N PRO A 96 -21.63 -1.83 -31.36
CA PRO A 96 -21.89 -0.42 -31.59
C PRO A 96 -20.62 0.34 -31.99
N ASP A 97 -20.78 1.45 -32.70
CA ASP A 97 -19.66 2.38 -32.89
C ASP A 97 -19.37 3.18 -31.60
N GLU A 98 -18.21 3.86 -31.57
CA GLU A 98 -17.79 4.61 -30.37
C GLU A 98 -18.75 5.76 -30.00
N ARG A 99 -19.43 6.35 -30.99
CA ARG A 99 -20.39 7.43 -30.75
C ARG A 99 -21.65 6.88 -30.09
N GLU A 100 -22.15 5.75 -30.57
CA GLU A 100 -23.31 5.05 -30.02
C GLU A 100 -23.05 4.57 -28.59
N TYR A 101 -21.88 3.97 -28.34
CA TYR A 101 -21.48 3.61 -27.00
C TYR A 101 -21.43 4.81 -26.05
N ALA A 102 -20.79 5.92 -26.47
CA ALA A 102 -20.64 7.10 -25.64
C ALA A 102 -22.01 7.73 -25.31
N ALA A 103 -22.91 7.83 -26.30
CA ALA A 103 -24.27 8.33 -26.10
C ALA A 103 -25.06 7.43 -25.13
N THR A 104 -25.00 6.12 -25.31
CA THR A 104 -25.72 5.16 -24.47
C THR A 104 -25.23 5.19 -23.03
N LEU A 105 -23.91 5.25 -22.83
CA LEU A 105 -23.33 5.38 -21.49
C LEU A 105 -23.73 6.69 -20.83
N ALA A 106 -23.72 7.81 -21.56
CA ALA A 106 -24.12 9.10 -21.03
C ALA A 106 -25.61 9.12 -20.61
N ASP A 107 -26.49 8.54 -21.43
CA ASP A 107 -27.92 8.44 -21.11
C ASP A 107 -28.17 7.54 -19.90
N LEU A 108 -27.59 6.34 -19.90
CA LEU A 108 -27.77 5.35 -18.83
C LEU A 108 -27.24 5.88 -17.49
N THR A 109 -25.99 6.36 -17.47
CA THR A 109 -25.38 6.92 -16.25
C THR A 109 -26.10 8.19 -15.81
N GLY A 110 -26.52 9.06 -16.73
CA GLY A 110 -27.27 10.27 -16.41
C GLY A 110 -28.59 9.99 -15.69
N VAL A 111 -29.33 8.94 -16.07
CA VAL A 111 -30.56 8.53 -15.36
C VAL A 111 -30.24 7.98 -13.97
N LEU A 112 -29.25 7.10 -13.85
CA LEU A 112 -28.83 6.50 -12.58
C LEU A 112 -28.30 7.54 -11.59
N ASP A 113 -27.48 8.48 -12.08
CA ASP A 113 -26.89 9.55 -11.27
C ASP A 113 -27.95 10.54 -10.76
N ARG A 114 -28.91 10.93 -11.61
CA ARG A 114 -30.05 11.77 -11.17
C ARG A 114 -30.90 11.07 -10.12
N ALA A 115 -31.15 9.77 -10.28
CA ALA A 115 -31.90 9.00 -9.30
C ALA A 115 -31.15 8.89 -7.95
N ALA A 116 -29.84 8.67 -8.00
CA ALA A 116 -28.98 8.62 -6.81
C ALA A 116 -28.89 9.99 -6.11
N ALA A 117 -28.86 11.09 -6.85
CA ALA A 117 -28.89 12.44 -6.29
C ALA A 117 -30.23 12.76 -5.61
N ALA A 118 -31.35 12.30 -6.18
CA ALA A 118 -32.68 12.50 -5.61
C ALA A 118 -32.94 11.63 -4.36
N SER A 119 -32.34 10.45 -4.29
CA SER A 119 -32.44 9.53 -3.15
C SER A 119 -31.06 8.96 -2.78
N PRO A 120 -30.23 9.73 -2.07
CA PRO A 120 -28.87 9.33 -1.72
C PRO A 120 -28.81 8.00 -0.95
N ARG A 121 -27.92 7.11 -1.36
CA ARG A 121 -27.65 5.82 -0.72
C ARG A 121 -26.17 5.74 -0.32
N PRO A 122 -25.79 6.21 0.88
CA PRO A 122 -24.39 6.19 1.32
C PRO A 122 -23.85 4.79 1.68
N GLY A 123 -24.73 3.79 1.74
CA GLY A 123 -24.39 2.45 2.20
C GLY A 123 -24.19 2.37 3.70
N ARG A 124 -23.81 1.17 4.17
CA ARG A 124 -23.62 0.89 5.60
C ARG A 124 -22.23 0.33 5.85
N THR A 125 -21.49 1.00 6.72
CA THR A 125 -20.32 0.47 7.42
C THR A 125 -20.78 -0.24 8.69
N GLU A 126 -20.01 -1.21 9.18
CA GLU A 126 -20.28 -1.84 10.49
C GLU A 126 -20.27 -0.80 11.62
N THR A 127 -21.17 -0.96 12.59
CA THR A 127 -21.29 -0.04 13.74
C THR A 127 -20.01 -0.05 14.57
N PHE A 128 -19.39 -1.21 14.72
CA PHE A 128 -18.14 -1.42 15.43
C PHE A 128 -17.07 -1.89 14.45
N ARG A 129 -16.05 -1.07 14.23
CA ARG A 129 -14.90 -1.43 13.39
C ARG A 129 -13.64 -1.48 14.22
N ARG A 130 -13.10 -2.69 14.40
CA ARG A 130 -11.89 -2.90 15.19
C ARG A 130 -10.71 -2.21 14.52
N LEU A 131 -9.76 -1.71 15.31
CA LEU A 131 -8.46 -1.29 14.78
C LEU A 131 -7.67 -2.52 14.35
N ASN A 132 -7.29 -2.58 13.08
CA ASN A 132 -6.37 -3.61 12.60
C ASN A 132 -4.96 -3.40 13.17
N ARG A 133 -4.04 -4.36 12.99
CA ARG A 133 -2.65 -4.27 13.52
C ARG A 133 -1.96 -2.97 13.15
N THR A 134 -2.08 -2.52 11.90
CA THR A 134 -1.45 -1.29 11.40
C THR A 134 -2.04 -0.06 12.09
N GLU A 135 -3.37 0.02 12.14
CA GLU A 135 -4.12 1.11 12.78
C GLU A 135 -3.84 1.17 14.29
N TYR A 136 -3.79 0.02 14.97
CA TYR A 136 -3.46 -0.09 16.39
C TYR A 136 -2.04 0.42 16.67
N GLN A 137 -1.04 -0.05 15.91
CA GLN A 137 0.35 0.37 16.05
C GLN A 137 0.52 1.87 15.84
N ASN A 138 -0.07 2.43 14.80
CA ASN A 138 -0.01 3.86 14.51
C ASN A 138 -0.75 4.68 15.57
N THR A 139 -1.90 4.20 16.05
CA THR A 139 -2.66 4.86 17.11
C THR A 139 -1.85 4.90 18.41
N ILE A 140 -1.15 3.82 18.77
CA ILE A 140 -0.23 3.81 19.93
C ILE A 140 0.92 4.80 19.74
N ARG A 141 1.53 4.82 18.55
CA ARG A 141 2.57 5.80 18.20
C ARG A 141 2.09 7.23 18.40
N ASP A 142 0.91 7.58 17.90
CA ASP A 142 0.45 8.97 17.94
C ASP A 142 -0.12 9.35 19.32
N LEU A 143 -0.75 8.40 20.02
CA LEU A 143 -1.28 8.61 21.37
C LEU A 143 -0.15 8.77 22.38
N LEU A 144 0.85 7.89 22.33
CA LEU A 144 1.86 7.70 23.38
C LEU A 144 3.28 8.04 22.93
N ALA A 145 3.53 8.50 21.70
CA ALA A 145 4.89 8.70 21.15
C ALA A 145 5.78 7.44 21.29
N LEU A 146 5.17 6.26 21.16
CA LEU A 146 5.81 4.97 21.40
C LEU A 146 5.68 4.05 20.18
N GLN A 147 6.81 3.58 19.66
CA GLN A 147 6.82 2.58 18.59
C GLN A 147 6.72 1.18 19.18
N ILE A 148 5.87 0.34 18.58
CA ILE A 148 5.65 -1.06 18.97
C ILE A 148 5.66 -1.93 17.72
N ASP A 149 5.93 -3.22 17.87
CA ASP A 149 5.68 -4.23 16.85
C ASP A 149 4.34 -4.93 17.14
N ALA A 150 3.29 -4.53 16.43
CA ALA A 150 1.97 -5.15 16.59
C ALA A 150 1.91 -6.60 16.07
N ALA A 151 2.80 -7.00 15.15
CA ALA A 151 2.83 -8.37 14.63
C ALA A 151 3.31 -9.38 15.68
N ALA A 152 4.19 -8.96 16.60
CA ALA A 152 4.61 -9.73 17.76
C ALA A 152 3.55 -9.82 18.87
N LEU A 153 2.58 -8.89 18.91
CA LEU A 153 1.60 -8.76 20.01
C LEU A 153 0.22 -9.35 19.68
N LEU A 154 -0.25 -9.15 18.45
CA LEU A 154 -1.61 -9.48 18.01
C LEU A 154 -1.55 -10.46 16.84
N PRO A 155 -2.55 -11.32 16.58
CA PRO A 155 -2.62 -12.18 15.39
C PRO A 155 -2.96 -11.41 14.11
N ALA A 156 -2.73 -12.02 12.94
CA ALA A 156 -2.89 -11.35 11.65
C ALA A 156 -4.36 -11.06 11.35
N ASP A 157 -4.62 -9.91 10.76
CA ASP A 157 -5.96 -9.54 10.32
C ASP A 157 -6.29 -10.23 8.99
N GLU A 158 -7.55 -10.61 8.82
CA GLU A 158 -8.05 -11.11 7.54
C GLU A 158 -8.21 -9.96 6.54
N SER A 159 -7.92 -10.24 5.27
CA SER A 159 -8.15 -9.28 4.18
C SER A 159 -9.49 -9.54 3.53
N SER A 160 -10.28 -8.49 3.35
CA SER A 160 -11.55 -8.50 2.61
C SER A 160 -11.48 -7.44 1.52
N HIS A 161 -12.01 -7.72 0.33
CA HIS A 161 -11.96 -6.82 -0.84
C HIS A 161 -10.55 -6.30 -1.21
N GLY A 162 -9.49 -6.97 -0.74
CA GLY A 162 -8.09 -6.59 -0.94
C GLY A 162 -7.49 -5.73 0.17
N PHE A 163 -8.21 -5.46 1.27
CA PHE A 163 -7.73 -4.65 2.39
C PHE A 163 -8.01 -5.29 3.75
N ASP A 164 -7.08 -5.11 4.69
CA ASP A 164 -7.12 -5.60 6.07
C ASP A 164 -7.77 -4.62 7.06
N ASN A 165 -8.17 -3.43 6.60
CA ASN A 165 -8.88 -2.43 7.41
C ASN A 165 -10.41 -2.57 7.31
N ILE A 166 -10.87 -3.66 6.70
CA ILE A 166 -12.26 -4.09 6.61
C ILE A 166 -12.44 -5.21 7.63
N THR A 167 -12.85 -4.86 8.85
CA THR A 167 -12.85 -5.80 9.97
C THR A 167 -14.15 -6.59 10.09
N VAL A 168 -14.02 -7.89 10.34
CA VAL A 168 -15.08 -8.73 10.93
C VAL A 168 -15.09 -8.45 12.44
N ALA A 169 -16.26 -8.14 13.01
CA ALA A 169 -16.39 -7.55 14.35
C ALA A 169 -16.07 -8.52 15.52
N ASP A 170 -15.84 -9.80 15.24
CA ASP A 170 -15.76 -10.84 16.27
C ASP A 170 -14.42 -10.81 17.03
N LEU A 171 -14.48 -10.58 18.34
CA LEU A 171 -13.36 -10.74 19.26
C LEU A 171 -13.46 -12.10 19.94
N SER A 172 -12.64 -13.06 19.50
CA SER A 172 -12.49 -14.31 20.24
C SER A 172 -11.89 -14.05 21.63
N PRO A 173 -12.17 -14.90 22.64
CA PRO A 173 -11.57 -14.77 23.97
C PRO A 173 -10.04 -14.75 23.93
N SER A 174 -9.42 -15.51 23.01
CA SER A 174 -7.96 -15.52 22.83
C SER A 174 -7.44 -14.20 22.28
N LEU A 175 -8.14 -13.58 21.34
CA LEU A 175 -7.79 -12.26 20.82
C LEU A 175 -7.93 -11.17 21.89
N LEU A 176 -8.99 -11.21 22.70
CA LEU A 176 -9.15 -10.27 23.82
C LEU A 176 -8.00 -10.40 24.84
N ASN A 177 -7.61 -11.62 25.20
CA ASN A 177 -6.47 -11.85 26.09
C ASN A 177 -5.15 -11.30 25.51
N ARG A 178 -4.95 -11.39 24.19
CA ARG A 178 -3.80 -10.78 23.51
C ARG A 178 -3.82 -9.25 23.62
N TYR A 179 -4.99 -8.62 23.45
CA TYR A 179 -5.12 -7.16 23.63
C TYR A 179 -4.84 -6.72 25.07
N VAL A 180 -5.30 -7.47 26.08
CA VAL A 180 -4.99 -7.19 27.49
C VAL A 180 -3.49 -7.28 27.76
N ALA A 181 -2.84 -8.36 27.31
CA ALA A 181 -1.40 -8.53 27.48
C ALA A 181 -0.60 -7.44 26.74
N ALA A 182 -1.04 -7.07 25.52
CA ALA A 182 -0.44 -5.98 24.76
C ALA A 182 -0.59 -4.65 25.51
N ALA A 183 -1.80 -4.31 25.96
CA ALA A 183 -2.06 -3.07 26.70
C ALA A 183 -1.22 -2.94 27.97
N GLN A 184 -1.06 -4.02 28.74
CA GLN A 184 -0.19 -4.05 29.92
C GLN A 184 1.29 -3.87 29.57
N LYS A 185 1.78 -4.53 28.51
CA LYS A 185 3.16 -4.36 28.06
C LYS A 185 3.41 -2.92 27.58
N ILE A 186 2.48 -2.38 26.80
CA ILE A 186 2.56 -1.04 26.21
C ILE A 186 2.47 0.03 27.30
N SER A 187 1.51 -0.06 28.22
CA SER A 187 1.35 0.95 29.28
C SER A 187 2.57 1.01 30.17
N ARG A 188 3.14 -0.14 30.54
CA ARG A 188 4.38 -0.24 31.32
C ARG A 188 5.56 0.43 30.60
N LEU A 189 5.74 0.12 29.32
CA LEU A 189 6.81 0.71 28.51
C LEU A 189 6.63 2.22 28.36
N ALA A 190 5.40 2.68 28.15
CA ALA A 190 5.06 4.08 27.93
C ALA A 190 5.32 4.94 29.19
N VAL A 191 5.05 4.41 30.38
CA VAL A 191 5.39 5.08 31.65
C VAL A 191 6.85 4.87 32.07
N GLY A 192 7.71 4.27 31.23
CA GLY A 192 9.12 4.09 31.56
C GLY A 192 9.36 3.09 32.70
N ARG A 193 8.61 1.99 32.74
CA ARG A 193 8.81 0.90 33.69
C ARG A 193 9.37 -0.33 32.97
N ALA A 194 10.30 -1.02 33.62
CA ALA A 194 10.86 -2.28 33.15
C ALA A 194 10.19 -3.49 33.83
N PRO A 195 10.23 -4.69 33.21
CA PRO A 195 9.93 -5.93 33.91
C PRO A 195 10.84 -6.12 35.14
N LYS A 196 10.38 -6.86 36.16
CA LYS A 196 11.18 -7.09 37.39
C LYS A 196 12.47 -7.87 37.15
N THR A 197 12.51 -8.67 36.08
CA THR A 197 13.67 -9.44 35.66
C THR A 197 14.16 -8.91 34.32
N PRO A 198 15.48 -8.73 34.12
CA PRO A 198 16.02 -8.40 32.81
C PRO A 198 15.49 -9.38 31.76
N ALA A 199 14.83 -8.86 30.74
CA ALA A 199 14.36 -9.63 29.59
C ALA A 199 15.26 -9.31 28.40
N GLY A 200 15.46 -10.29 27.53
CA GLY A 200 16.18 -10.13 26.28
C GLY A 200 15.23 -10.07 25.09
N ASP A 201 15.36 -9.06 24.25
CA ASP A 201 14.74 -9.03 22.93
C ASP A 201 15.77 -9.44 21.86
N THR A 202 15.44 -10.44 21.04
CA THR A 202 16.34 -10.98 20.01
C THR A 202 15.85 -10.61 18.62
N PHE A 203 16.76 -10.06 17.83
CA PHE A 203 16.55 -9.60 16.47
C PHE A 203 17.37 -10.45 15.51
N ARG A 204 16.69 -11.18 14.62
CA ARG A 204 17.34 -12.06 13.65
C ARG A 204 17.45 -11.42 12.29
N VAL A 205 18.62 -11.53 11.67
CA VAL A 205 18.81 -11.16 10.27
C VAL A 205 18.32 -12.31 9.40
N ARG A 206 17.54 -12.01 8.36
CA ARG A 206 17.08 -13.05 7.42
C ARG A 206 18.30 -13.74 6.78
N PRO A 207 18.28 -15.09 6.64
CA PRO A 207 19.41 -15.83 6.08
C PRO A 207 19.77 -15.40 4.65
N ASP A 208 18.78 -15.01 3.85
CA ASP A 208 18.93 -14.55 2.47
C ASP A 208 19.33 -13.06 2.38
N VAL A 209 19.90 -12.46 3.42
CA VAL A 209 20.50 -11.11 3.36
C VAL A 209 21.99 -11.20 3.05
N THR A 210 22.41 -10.50 2.00
CA THR A 210 23.81 -10.28 1.65
C THR A 210 24.38 -9.16 2.54
N GLN A 211 25.48 -9.45 3.24
CA GLN A 211 26.07 -8.57 4.27
C GLN A 211 27.44 -7.97 3.86
N ASP A 212 27.67 -7.87 2.55
CA ASP A 212 28.94 -7.39 1.97
C ASP A 212 28.92 -5.91 1.61
N VAL A 213 27.74 -5.28 1.69
CA VAL A 213 27.49 -3.89 1.31
C VAL A 213 27.02 -3.06 2.50
N HIS A 214 27.16 -1.74 2.37
CA HIS A 214 26.73 -0.79 3.39
C HIS A 214 25.20 -0.77 3.56
N LEU A 215 24.73 -0.98 4.79
CA LEU A 215 23.32 -0.85 5.16
C LEU A 215 22.97 0.62 5.44
N PRO A 216 21.95 1.22 4.78
CA PRO A 216 21.54 2.59 5.06
C PRO A 216 21.27 2.85 6.54
N GLY A 217 21.80 3.97 7.06
CA GLY A 217 21.63 4.40 8.46
C GLY A 217 22.86 4.13 9.34
N LEU A 218 23.68 3.14 8.97
CA LEU A 218 24.96 2.86 9.61
C LEU A 218 26.08 3.81 9.11
N PRO A 219 27.24 3.87 9.79
CA PRO A 219 28.35 4.70 9.37
C PRO A 219 28.91 4.30 8.01
N ILE A 220 29.33 5.30 7.22
CA ILE A 220 30.06 5.07 5.98
C ILE A 220 31.38 4.37 6.33
N GLY A 221 31.73 3.33 5.58
CA GLY A 221 32.88 2.49 5.89
C GLY A 221 32.52 1.22 6.66
N THR A 222 31.23 0.96 6.92
CA THR A 222 30.74 -0.34 7.41
C THR A 222 30.13 -1.20 6.29
N ARG A 223 29.95 -2.50 6.55
CA ARG A 223 29.23 -3.46 5.71
C ARG A 223 28.36 -4.41 6.55
N GLY A 224 27.25 -4.85 5.96
CA GLY A 224 26.39 -5.87 6.55
C GLY A 224 25.75 -5.46 7.86
N GLY A 225 25.44 -6.47 8.68
CA GLY A 225 24.89 -6.26 10.00
C GLY A 225 23.40 -5.94 10.02
N ILE A 226 22.99 -5.21 11.06
CA ILE A 226 21.60 -4.83 11.32
C ILE A 226 21.55 -3.47 12.03
N LEU A 227 20.50 -2.69 11.75
CA LEU A 227 20.15 -1.46 12.46
C LEU A 227 18.78 -1.65 13.10
N ILE A 228 18.73 -1.64 14.43
CA ILE A 228 17.56 -1.98 15.23
C ILE A 228 17.01 -0.70 15.86
N PRO A 229 15.83 -0.21 15.43
CA PRO A 229 15.10 0.78 16.22
C PRO A 229 14.59 0.10 17.49
N TYR A 230 15.06 0.56 18.66
CA TYR A 230 14.73 -0.04 19.95
C TYR A 230 14.22 1.01 20.92
N ASN A 231 13.18 0.69 21.69
CA ASN A 231 12.67 1.59 22.73
C ASN A 231 13.11 1.09 24.11
N PHE A 232 14.16 1.69 24.65
CA PHE A 232 14.67 1.37 25.97
C PHE A 232 13.65 1.77 27.05
N PRO A 233 13.24 0.85 27.95
CA PRO A 233 12.20 1.12 28.94
C PRO A 233 12.64 2.12 30.02
N GLN A 234 13.93 2.15 30.37
CA GLN A 234 14.47 2.93 31.48
C GLN A 234 15.89 3.42 31.16
N ASP A 235 16.31 4.49 31.84
CA ASP A 235 17.73 4.83 31.91
C ASP A 235 18.46 3.69 32.61
N GLY A 236 19.60 3.26 32.07
CA GLY A 236 20.39 2.22 32.71
C GLY A 236 21.40 1.53 31.81
N GLU A 237 22.00 0.48 32.36
CA GLU A 237 22.93 -0.39 31.64
C GLU A 237 22.20 -1.54 30.95
N TYR A 238 22.55 -1.81 29.69
CA TYR A 238 22.03 -2.89 28.86
C TYR A 238 23.18 -3.68 28.25
N GLU A 239 22.98 -4.97 28.03
CA GLU A 239 23.93 -5.82 27.33
C GLU A 239 23.46 -6.09 25.91
N VAL A 240 24.35 -5.88 24.95
CA VAL A 240 24.14 -6.26 23.55
C VAL A 240 25.02 -7.46 23.26
N GLN A 241 24.38 -8.56 22.86
CA GLN A 241 25.04 -9.80 22.46
C GLN A 241 24.86 -10.03 20.96
N VAL A 242 25.93 -10.42 20.27
CA VAL A 242 25.93 -10.69 18.83
C VAL A 242 26.30 -12.14 18.58
N ARG A 243 25.54 -12.81 17.72
CA ARG A 243 25.88 -14.15 17.22
C ARG A 243 26.11 -14.10 15.71
N LEU A 244 27.11 -14.82 15.25
CA LEU A 244 27.50 -14.84 13.84
C LEU A 244 26.78 -15.94 13.06
N MET A 245 26.65 -15.73 11.75
CA MET A 245 26.08 -16.71 10.83
C MET A 245 26.99 -17.93 10.71
N ARG A 246 26.39 -19.12 10.79
CA ARG A 246 27.08 -20.41 10.71
C ARG A 246 26.54 -21.28 9.57
N ASP A 247 27.40 -22.12 9.02
CA ASP A 247 27.03 -23.11 8.02
C ASP A 247 26.43 -24.38 8.66
N ARG A 248 26.15 -25.40 7.84
CA ARG A 248 25.58 -26.68 8.30
C ARG A 248 26.53 -27.51 9.18
N ASN A 249 27.81 -27.16 9.22
CA ASN A 249 28.84 -27.79 10.06
C ASN A 249 29.15 -26.95 11.30
N GLU A 250 28.31 -25.95 11.62
CA GLU A 250 28.50 -25.00 12.72
C GLU A 250 29.75 -24.10 12.57
N GLY A 251 30.35 -24.01 11.38
CA GLY A 251 31.47 -23.11 11.08
C GLY A 251 30.99 -21.68 10.78
N VAL A 252 31.70 -20.64 11.23
CA VAL A 252 31.37 -19.24 10.91
C VAL A 252 31.75 -18.95 9.45
N GLU A 253 30.74 -18.77 8.61
CA GLU A 253 30.94 -18.61 7.16
C GLU A 253 31.78 -17.38 6.80
N GLY A 254 32.69 -17.53 5.84
CA GLY A 254 33.51 -16.43 5.31
C GLY A 254 34.57 -15.87 6.26
N LEU A 255 34.75 -16.45 7.46
CA LEU A 255 35.76 -16.02 8.42
C LEU A 255 37.14 -16.66 8.10
N ASN A 256 37.78 -16.18 7.05
CA ASN A 256 39.12 -16.67 6.63
C ASN A 256 40.28 -15.83 7.17
N GLU A 257 39.97 -14.66 7.71
CA GLU A 257 40.93 -13.67 8.21
C GLU A 257 40.28 -12.80 9.30
N PRO A 258 41.05 -12.08 10.13
CA PRO A 258 40.51 -11.20 11.16
C PRO A 258 39.59 -10.11 10.60
N HIS A 259 38.45 -9.85 11.23
CA HIS A 259 37.48 -8.80 10.87
C HIS A 259 37.14 -7.94 12.09
N GLU A 260 36.86 -6.67 11.87
CA GLU A 260 36.42 -5.76 12.92
C GLU A 260 34.89 -5.65 12.90
N LEU A 261 34.24 -5.95 14.03
CA LEU A 261 32.80 -5.84 14.25
C LEU A 261 32.53 -4.70 15.23
N GLU A 262 31.74 -3.73 14.82
CA GLU A 262 31.36 -2.57 15.62
C GLU A 262 29.92 -2.72 16.14
N VAL A 263 29.72 -2.40 17.42
CA VAL A 263 28.40 -2.19 18.05
C VAL A 263 28.29 -0.71 18.37
N GLN A 264 27.15 -0.11 18.04
CA GLN A 264 26.88 1.32 18.20
C GLN A 264 25.51 1.58 18.81
N LEU A 265 25.40 2.67 19.56
CA LEU A 265 24.16 3.28 20.01
C LEU A 265 24.08 4.68 19.39
N ASP A 266 23.02 4.98 18.64
CA ASP A 266 22.80 6.27 17.99
C ASP A 266 23.98 6.79 17.15
N ARG A 267 24.68 5.85 16.47
CA ARG A 267 25.90 6.07 15.66
C ARG A 267 27.16 6.37 16.46
N GLU A 268 27.09 6.39 17.78
CA GLU A 268 28.28 6.40 18.63
C GLU A 268 28.77 4.97 18.86
N ARG A 269 30.07 4.75 18.65
CA ARG A 269 30.71 3.45 18.84
C ARG A 269 30.69 3.05 20.32
N ALA A 270 29.92 2.02 20.65
CA ALA A 270 29.89 1.43 21.99
C ALA A 270 30.99 0.38 22.18
N ALA A 271 31.23 -0.44 21.15
CA ALA A 271 32.29 -1.45 21.18
C ALA A 271 32.86 -1.73 19.79
N LEU A 272 34.11 -2.21 19.77
CA LEU A 272 34.78 -2.72 18.60
C LEU A 272 35.44 -4.07 18.95
N PHE A 273 35.09 -5.10 18.21
CA PHE A 273 35.57 -6.46 18.41
C PHE A 273 36.39 -6.95 17.21
N THR A 274 37.54 -7.57 17.48
CA THR A 274 38.29 -8.30 16.47
C THR A 274 37.83 -9.76 16.42
N VAL A 275 37.05 -10.12 15.41
CA VAL A 275 36.61 -11.49 15.12
C VAL A 275 37.69 -12.21 14.32
N LYS A 276 38.22 -13.33 14.83
CA LYS A 276 39.33 -14.07 14.20
C LYS A 276 38.93 -15.52 13.87
N PRO A 277 39.45 -16.12 12.78
CA PRO A 277 39.31 -17.55 12.57
C PRO A 277 39.89 -18.33 13.76
N PRO A 278 39.30 -19.48 14.13
CA PRO A 278 39.86 -20.32 15.18
C PRO A 278 41.24 -20.88 14.75
N PRO A 279 42.08 -21.29 15.71
CA PRO A 279 43.31 -22.00 15.41
C PRO A 279 43.06 -23.24 14.54
N ARG A 280 44.05 -23.60 13.71
CA ARG A 280 43.90 -24.70 12.75
C ARG A 280 43.54 -26.02 13.47
N GLY A 281 42.37 -26.57 13.14
CA GLY A 281 41.86 -27.82 13.71
C GLY A 281 40.94 -27.65 14.92
N GLU A 282 40.72 -26.42 15.39
CA GLU A 282 39.75 -26.10 16.43
C GLU A 282 38.37 -25.74 15.84
N SER A 283 37.34 -25.87 16.66
CA SER A 283 35.95 -25.57 16.29
C SER A 283 35.64 -24.08 16.41
N ASP A 284 34.81 -23.58 15.50
CA ASP A 284 34.27 -22.22 15.50
C ASP A 284 33.30 -21.94 16.67
N GLN A 285 32.97 -22.94 17.51
CA GLN A 285 31.94 -22.86 18.55
C GLN A 285 32.09 -21.63 19.47
N ASN A 286 33.32 -21.19 19.75
CA ASN A 286 33.59 -20.09 20.69
C ASN A 286 33.95 -18.75 20.02
N VAL A 287 33.91 -18.66 18.69
CA VAL A 287 34.30 -17.45 17.94
C VAL A 287 33.48 -16.22 18.37
N ASP A 288 32.20 -16.41 18.64
CA ASP A 288 31.26 -15.36 19.05
C ASP A 288 30.93 -15.34 20.55
N ALA A 289 31.58 -16.20 21.36
CA ALA A 289 31.29 -16.32 22.79
C ALA A 289 31.48 -15.01 23.58
N ASN A 290 32.39 -14.15 23.12
CA ASN A 290 32.74 -12.88 23.76
C ASN A 290 32.27 -11.66 22.95
N LEU A 291 31.37 -11.83 21.97
CA LEU A 291 30.77 -10.71 21.24
C LEU A 291 29.58 -10.14 22.02
N ASN A 292 29.85 -9.74 23.25
CA ASN A 292 28.91 -9.05 24.13
C ASN A 292 29.54 -7.76 24.65
N THR A 293 28.73 -6.71 24.80
CA THR A 293 29.16 -5.44 25.40
C THR A 293 28.05 -4.84 26.23
N ARG A 294 28.43 -4.16 27.32
CA ARG A 294 27.52 -3.35 28.12
C ARG A 294 27.57 -1.91 27.61
N LEU A 295 26.39 -1.33 27.42
CA LEU A 295 26.22 0.06 27.05
C LEU A 295 25.21 0.73 27.97
N ARG A 296 25.39 2.04 28.17
CA ARG A 296 24.42 2.88 28.88
C ARG A 296 23.50 3.52 27.87
N ALA A 297 22.19 3.40 28.10
CA ALA A 297 21.18 4.00 27.25
C ALA A 297 20.18 4.79 28.10
N THR A 298 19.69 5.90 27.55
CA THR A 298 18.56 6.64 28.12
C THR A 298 17.24 5.98 27.74
N ALA A 299 16.18 6.25 28.50
CA ALA A 299 14.84 5.77 28.23
C ALA A 299 14.26 6.40 26.95
N GLY A 300 13.62 5.58 26.12
CA GLY A 300 12.94 6.01 24.91
C GLY A 300 13.53 5.41 23.62
N PRO A 301 13.21 6.01 22.46
CA PRO A 301 13.59 5.47 21.16
C PRO A 301 15.06 5.77 20.85
N HIS A 302 15.81 4.73 20.50
CA HIS A 302 17.21 4.76 20.12
C HIS A 302 17.46 3.82 18.93
N GLN A 303 18.64 3.91 18.31
CA GLN A 303 19.07 3.00 17.27
C GLN A 303 20.30 2.21 17.71
N VAL A 304 20.16 0.88 17.77
CA VAL A 304 21.28 -0.04 18.03
C VAL A 304 21.77 -0.58 16.69
N GLY A 305 23.00 -0.25 16.31
CA GLY A 305 23.63 -0.76 15.09
C GLY A 305 24.69 -1.79 15.42
N VAL A 306 24.75 -2.85 14.61
CA VAL A 306 25.83 -3.84 14.67
C VAL A 306 26.27 -4.09 13.24
N ALA A 307 27.54 -3.85 12.91
CA ALA A 307 28.06 -4.09 11.56
C ALA A 307 29.57 -4.28 11.53
N PHE A 308 30.06 -4.90 10.45
CA PHE A 308 31.48 -5.06 10.23
C PHE A 308 32.08 -3.80 9.62
N LEU A 309 33.30 -3.44 9.99
CA LEU A 309 34.07 -2.45 9.25
C LEU A 309 34.40 -3.01 7.86
N LYS A 310 34.13 -2.21 6.84
CA LYS A 310 34.44 -2.54 5.47
C LYS A 310 35.96 -2.43 5.29
N LYS A 311 36.60 -3.57 5.00
CA LYS A 311 38.00 -3.57 4.58
C LYS A 311 38.14 -2.83 3.24
N PRO A 312 39.24 -2.10 3.03
CA PRO A 312 39.53 -1.50 1.74
C PRO A 312 39.57 -2.61 0.68
N SER A 313 38.96 -2.35 -0.47
CA SER A 313 39.03 -3.25 -1.61
C SER A 313 40.47 -3.25 -2.14
N SER A 314 41.31 -4.19 -1.68
CA SER A 314 42.36 -4.70 -2.55
C SER A 314 41.68 -5.26 -3.81
N LEU A 315 42.33 -5.19 -4.97
CA LEU A 315 41.86 -5.80 -6.20
C LEU A 315 41.52 -7.27 -5.91
N LEU A 316 40.24 -7.55 -5.67
CA LEU A 316 39.74 -8.91 -5.58
C LEU A 316 39.77 -9.43 -7.02
N GLU A 317 40.83 -10.16 -7.38
CA GLU A 317 40.83 -10.99 -8.57
C GLU A 317 39.71 -12.03 -8.41
N THR A 318 38.57 -11.74 -9.01
CA THR A 318 37.40 -12.62 -9.03
C THR A 318 37.18 -13.09 -10.47
N MET A 319 36.66 -14.30 -10.64
CA MET A 319 36.26 -14.77 -11.96
C MET A 319 35.21 -13.84 -12.57
N ARG A 320 35.20 -13.74 -13.91
CA ARG A 320 34.38 -12.79 -14.67
C ARG A 320 32.88 -12.90 -14.31
N GLN A 321 32.35 -11.79 -13.81
CA GLN A 321 30.98 -11.54 -13.28
C GLN A 321 30.52 -12.53 -12.19
N PRO A 322 30.96 -12.36 -10.93
CA PRO A 322 30.29 -13.04 -9.82
C PRO A 322 28.86 -12.50 -9.70
N LEU A 323 27.94 -13.40 -9.32
CA LEU A 323 26.60 -13.07 -8.88
C LEU A 323 26.66 -11.93 -7.85
N ASN A 324 25.66 -11.03 -7.84
CA ASN A 324 25.54 -10.00 -6.82
C ASN A 324 25.24 -10.58 -5.43
N VAL A 325 24.65 -11.77 -5.40
CA VAL A 325 24.35 -12.53 -4.20
C VAL A 325 25.50 -13.51 -3.92
N HIS A 326 26.12 -13.35 -2.75
CA HIS A 326 27.23 -14.20 -2.31
C HIS A 326 26.83 -15.25 -1.26
N PHE A 327 25.52 -15.44 -1.03
CA PHE A 327 25.00 -16.52 -0.21
C PHE A 327 23.67 -17.05 -0.74
N ASN A 328 23.56 -18.36 -0.92
CA ASN A 328 22.29 -19.07 -0.95
C ASN A 328 22.48 -20.46 -0.34
N TYR A 329 21.42 -21.06 0.21
CA TYR A 329 21.45 -22.35 0.92
C TYR A 329 21.98 -23.55 0.11
N TYR A 330 22.26 -23.36 -1.19
CA TYR A 330 22.56 -24.42 -2.15
C TYR A 330 23.92 -24.31 -2.86
N ARG A 331 24.54 -23.13 -2.99
CA ARG A 331 25.65 -22.93 -3.94
C ARG A 331 26.79 -21.99 -3.54
N HIS A 332 26.64 -21.08 -2.58
CA HIS A 332 27.69 -20.07 -2.36
C HIS A 332 28.04 -19.88 -0.88
N PRO A 333 29.28 -20.19 -0.47
CA PRO A 333 29.77 -19.78 0.85
C PRO A 333 29.92 -18.27 0.87
N ARG A 334 29.60 -17.65 2.01
CA ARG A 334 29.82 -16.20 2.19
C ARG A 334 31.29 -15.84 1.98
N ILE A 335 31.53 -14.69 1.36
CA ILE A 335 32.89 -14.14 1.17
C ILE A 335 33.46 -13.46 2.42
N GLY A 336 32.60 -13.16 3.42
CA GLY A 336 32.99 -12.62 4.72
C GLY A 336 31.99 -12.98 5.82
N PRO A 337 32.37 -12.84 7.10
CA PRO A 337 31.47 -13.10 8.22
C PRO A 337 30.27 -12.16 8.21
N ALA A 338 29.17 -12.65 8.78
CA ALA A 338 27.86 -12.00 8.79
C ALA A 338 27.20 -12.13 10.17
N VAL A 339 26.39 -11.15 10.55
CA VAL A 339 25.58 -11.17 11.78
C VAL A 339 24.36 -12.06 11.56
N PHE A 340 24.09 -12.99 12.47
CA PHE A 340 22.89 -13.83 12.44
C PHE A 340 21.80 -13.29 13.34
N GLU A 341 22.13 -12.98 14.59
CA GLU A 341 21.19 -12.41 15.54
C GLU A 341 21.90 -11.44 16.50
N VAL A 342 21.12 -10.46 16.97
CA VAL A 342 21.53 -9.50 18.01
C VAL A 342 20.48 -9.56 19.12
N SER A 343 20.93 -9.72 20.35
CA SER A 343 20.08 -9.70 21.54
C SER A 343 20.38 -8.46 22.37
N ILE A 344 19.34 -7.75 22.80
CA ILE A 344 19.42 -6.61 23.71
C ILE A 344 18.79 -7.05 25.03
N ILE A 345 19.59 -7.08 26.10
CA ILE A 345 19.22 -7.61 27.41
C ILE A 345 19.30 -6.48 28.44
N GLY A 346 18.21 -6.25 29.18
CA GLY A 346 18.24 -5.28 30.28
C GLY A 346 16.88 -4.66 30.59
N PRO A 347 16.86 -3.58 31.40
CA PRO A 347 18.03 -2.99 32.06
C PRO A 347 18.64 -3.94 33.10
N LEU A 348 19.97 -4.01 33.15
CA LEU A 348 20.74 -4.74 34.18
C LEU A 348 20.90 -3.90 35.45
N GLU A 349 21.20 -2.61 35.27
CA GLU A 349 21.28 -1.59 36.32
C GLU A 349 20.32 -0.45 35.97
N ALA A 350 19.07 -0.54 36.44
CA ALA A 350 18.05 0.47 36.16
C ALA A 350 18.25 1.73 37.03
N GLU A 351 18.29 2.90 36.39
CA GLU A 351 18.48 4.21 37.03
C GLU A 351 17.17 5.01 37.15
N GLY A 352 16.15 4.63 36.38
CA GLY A 352 14.80 5.19 36.50
C GLY A 352 14.07 5.34 35.17
N PRO A 353 12.86 5.92 35.19
CA PRO A 353 12.01 6.03 34.01
C PRO A 353 12.48 7.04 32.95
N GLY A 354 13.49 7.85 33.26
CA GLY A 354 14.03 8.89 32.38
C GLY A 354 13.02 9.94 31.89
N ASP A 355 13.44 10.72 30.90
CA ASP A 355 12.62 11.71 30.20
C ASP A 355 12.39 11.31 28.74
N SER A 356 11.59 10.26 28.55
CA SER A 356 11.27 9.75 27.23
C SER A 356 10.17 10.57 26.54
N PRO A 357 10.11 10.58 25.18
CA PRO A 357 9.01 11.20 24.43
C PRO A 357 7.62 10.73 24.89
N SER A 358 7.51 9.46 25.29
CA SER A 358 6.26 8.89 25.77
C SER A 358 5.83 9.47 27.12
N ARG A 359 6.76 9.63 28.05
CA ARG A 359 6.48 10.26 29.34
C ARG A 359 6.08 11.72 29.19
N ARG A 360 6.75 12.48 28.33
CA ARG A 360 6.34 13.87 28.03
C ARG A 360 4.93 13.95 27.45
N ARG A 361 4.53 12.95 26.66
CA ARG A 361 3.20 12.85 26.05
C ARG A 361 2.10 12.50 27.06
N ILE A 362 2.41 11.69 28.07
CA ILE A 362 1.46 11.21 29.09
C ILE A 362 1.36 12.20 30.26
N PHE A 363 2.49 12.56 30.85
CA PHE A 363 2.55 13.32 32.10
C PHE A 363 2.51 14.84 31.83
N ILE A 364 1.37 15.32 31.31
CA ILE A 364 1.13 16.74 31.02
C ILE A 364 1.10 17.63 32.27
N ARG A 365 0.88 17.02 33.44
CA ARG A 365 0.95 17.63 34.76
C ARG A 365 1.70 16.66 35.67
N ARG A 366 2.43 17.18 36.66
CA ARG A 366 3.02 16.39 37.75
C ARG A 366 2.48 16.87 39.08
N PRO A 367 2.16 15.96 40.03
CA PRO A 367 1.66 16.36 41.34
C PRO A 367 2.76 17.05 42.16
N ALA A 368 2.41 18.13 42.86
CA ALA A 368 3.32 18.83 43.77
C ALA A 368 3.37 18.15 45.15
N SER A 369 2.27 17.52 45.55
CA SER A 369 2.14 16.75 46.79
C SER A 369 1.27 15.51 46.59
N SER A 370 1.25 14.61 47.57
CA SER A 370 0.38 13.41 47.54
C SER A 370 -1.11 13.76 47.50
N ALA A 371 -1.52 14.92 48.03
CA ALA A 371 -2.90 15.37 48.00
C ALA A 371 -3.37 15.78 46.58
N ASP A 372 -2.43 16.23 45.74
CA ASP A 372 -2.70 16.69 44.37
C ASP A 372 -2.72 15.54 43.35
N GLU A 373 -2.30 14.34 43.76
CA GLU A 373 -2.13 13.20 42.86
C GLU A 373 -3.41 12.81 42.13
N GLU A 374 -4.55 12.72 42.82
CA GLU A 374 -5.79 12.25 42.18
C GLU A 374 -6.33 13.27 41.16
N GLU A 375 -6.25 14.56 41.46
CA GLU A 375 -6.63 15.63 40.53
C GLU A 375 -5.70 15.62 39.30
N CYS A 376 -4.39 15.52 39.54
CA CYS A 376 -3.40 15.41 38.47
C CYS A 376 -3.63 14.18 37.59
N ALA A 377 -3.94 13.03 38.18
CA ALA A 377 -4.26 11.81 37.45
C ALA A 377 -5.55 11.99 36.62
N ARG A 378 -6.57 12.65 37.17
CA ARG A 378 -7.82 12.92 36.46
C ARG A 378 -7.60 13.77 35.21
N GLU A 379 -6.77 14.82 35.29
CA GLU A 379 -6.42 15.64 34.12
C GLU A 379 -5.68 14.84 33.04
N ILE A 380 -4.67 14.06 33.44
CA ILE A 380 -3.92 13.19 32.52
C ILE A 380 -4.86 12.20 31.81
N LEU A 381 -5.71 11.52 32.58
CA LEU A 381 -6.64 10.51 32.06
C LEU A 381 -7.72 11.11 31.18
N THR A 382 -8.18 12.33 31.48
CA THR A 382 -9.12 13.07 30.62
C THR A 382 -8.48 13.37 29.27
N SER A 383 -7.24 13.87 29.26
CA SER A 383 -6.49 14.17 28.02
C SER A 383 -6.23 12.91 27.18
N LEU A 384 -5.79 11.81 27.83
CA LEU A 384 -5.55 10.53 27.16
C LEU A 384 -6.85 9.95 26.61
N ALA A 385 -7.93 9.93 27.40
CA ALA A 385 -9.22 9.38 26.98
C ALA A 385 -9.84 10.18 25.83
N ARG A 386 -9.75 11.53 25.85
CA ARG A 386 -10.25 12.38 24.75
C ARG A 386 -9.63 11.98 23.41
N ARG A 387 -8.32 11.77 23.39
CA ARG A 387 -7.56 11.38 22.18
C ARG A 387 -7.80 9.92 21.81
N ALA A 388 -7.69 9.01 22.79
CA ALA A 388 -7.86 7.57 22.60
C ALA A 388 -9.27 7.17 22.13
N TYR A 389 -10.30 7.82 22.67
CA TYR A 389 -11.71 7.54 22.35
C TYR A 389 -12.22 8.37 21.19
N ARG A 390 -11.43 9.36 20.73
CA ARG A 390 -11.67 10.17 19.53
C ARG A 390 -12.99 10.96 19.60
N ARG A 391 -13.37 11.37 20.82
CA ARG A 391 -14.59 12.11 21.12
C ARG A 391 -14.43 12.94 22.39
N ALA A 392 -15.39 13.83 22.63
CA ALA A 392 -15.56 14.45 23.94
C ALA A 392 -15.77 13.36 25.01
N VAL A 393 -15.12 13.54 26.17
CA VAL A 393 -15.18 12.63 27.32
C VAL A 393 -16.03 13.21 28.43
N THR A 394 -16.78 12.37 29.11
CA THR A 394 -17.63 12.74 30.26
C THR A 394 -16.99 12.29 31.58
N ALA A 395 -17.56 12.72 32.70
CA ALA A 395 -17.15 12.22 34.02
C ALA A 395 -17.29 10.70 34.12
N ASP A 396 -18.32 10.12 33.49
CA ASP A 396 -18.58 8.67 33.47
C ASP A 396 -17.53 7.89 32.66
N ASP A 397 -16.86 8.54 31.70
CA ASP A 397 -15.74 7.94 30.98
C ASP A 397 -14.47 7.92 31.83
N VAL A 398 -14.27 8.96 32.66
CA VAL A 398 -13.02 9.19 33.40
C VAL A 398 -13.02 8.49 34.75
N GLU A 399 -14.14 8.44 35.47
CA GLU A 399 -14.19 7.86 36.82
C GLU A 399 -13.77 6.37 36.87
N PRO A 400 -14.17 5.50 35.92
CA PRO A 400 -13.66 4.13 35.86
C PRO A 400 -12.14 4.06 35.68
N LEU A 401 -11.55 4.98 34.89
CA LEU A 401 -10.10 5.05 34.71
C LEU A 401 -9.39 5.50 35.99
N VAL A 402 -9.97 6.48 36.70
CA VAL A 402 -9.47 6.91 38.01
C VAL A 402 -9.54 5.79 39.04
N ALA A 403 -10.55 4.90 38.98
CA ALA A 403 -10.59 3.72 39.84
C ALA A 403 -9.41 2.77 39.60
N PHE A 404 -9.05 2.51 38.34
CA PHE A 404 -7.84 1.74 38.00
C PHE A 404 -6.56 2.45 38.48
N TYR A 405 -6.51 3.78 38.36
CA TYR A 405 -5.41 4.58 38.92
C TYR A 405 -5.28 4.36 40.43
N ARG A 406 -6.37 4.48 41.19
CA ARG A 406 -6.39 4.26 42.65
C ARG A 406 -5.91 2.85 43.00
N GLN A 407 -6.30 1.83 42.23
CA GLN A 407 -5.84 0.47 42.44
C GLN A 407 -4.32 0.35 42.24
N GLY A 408 -3.80 0.78 41.08
CA GLY A 408 -2.36 0.73 40.81
C GLY A 408 -1.55 1.58 41.79
N ARG A 409 -2.09 2.71 42.24
CA ARG A 409 -1.45 3.58 43.23
C ARG A 409 -1.33 2.95 44.61
N ARG A 410 -2.26 2.09 45.02
CA ARG A 410 -2.16 1.31 46.28
C ARG A 410 -1.04 0.28 46.24
N GLU A 411 -0.74 -0.24 45.05
CA GLU A 411 0.28 -1.27 44.83
C GLU A 411 1.67 -0.69 44.51
N GLY A 412 1.79 0.63 44.31
CA GLY A 412 3.05 1.26 43.93
C GLY A 412 3.04 2.79 43.94
N SER A 413 3.66 3.40 42.93
CA SER A 413 3.82 4.86 42.81
C SER A 413 2.66 5.49 42.02
N PHE A 414 2.70 6.82 41.91
CA PHE A 414 1.85 7.58 40.98
C PHE A 414 1.88 6.98 39.57
N ASP A 415 3.07 6.69 39.05
CA ASP A 415 3.29 6.09 37.73
C ASP A 415 2.70 4.68 37.62
N THR A 416 2.72 3.88 38.70
CA THR A 416 2.03 2.56 38.73
C THR A 416 0.52 2.73 38.59
N GLY A 417 -0.06 3.76 39.22
CA GLY A 417 -1.47 4.12 39.03
C GLY A 417 -1.76 4.50 37.59
N ILE A 418 -0.96 5.39 37.00
CA ILE A 418 -1.14 5.81 35.59
C ILE A 418 -0.96 4.65 34.63
N GLU A 419 -0.02 3.72 34.87
CA GLU A 419 0.15 2.49 34.07
C GLU A 419 -1.13 1.65 34.04
N ALA A 420 -1.75 1.41 35.21
CA ALA A 420 -2.96 0.61 35.32
C ALA A 420 -4.14 1.26 34.60
N ALA A 421 -4.33 2.57 34.78
CA ALA A 421 -5.37 3.33 34.11
C ALA A 421 -5.14 3.41 32.60
N LEU A 422 -3.90 3.59 32.15
CA LEU A 422 -3.55 3.58 30.72
C LEU A 422 -3.82 2.20 30.10
N ALA A 423 -3.49 1.09 30.79
CA ALA A 423 -3.87 -0.24 30.31
C ALA A 423 -5.39 -0.37 30.12
N ALA A 424 -6.19 0.19 31.03
CA ALA A 424 -7.65 0.22 30.89
C ALA A 424 -8.11 1.06 29.70
N VAL A 425 -7.47 2.21 29.42
CA VAL A 425 -7.73 3.00 28.19
C VAL A 425 -7.48 2.15 26.95
N LEU A 426 -6.37 1.42 26.88
CA LEU A 426 -5.94 0.67 25.70
C LEU A 426 -6.73 -0.64 25.44
N VAL A 427 -7.50 -1.12 26.42
CA VAL A 427 -8.41 -2.28 26.26
C VAL A 427 -9.88 -1.83 26.11
N SER A 428 -10.18 -0.55 26.35
CA SER A 428 -11.54 -0.03 26.23
C SER A 428 -12.11 -0.26 24.83
N PRO A 429 -13.39 -0.67 24.71
CA PRO A 429 -14.07 -0.73 23.42
C PRO A 429 -14.03 0.60 22.67
N GLN A 430 -14.03 1.73 23.40
CA GLN A 430 -13.93 3.07 22.81
C GLN A 430 -12.57 3.33 22.15
N PHE A 431 -11.51 2.62 22.57
CA PHE A 431 -10.20 2.68 21.95
C PHE A 431 -10.05 1.65 20.82
N LEU A 432 -10.39 0.38 21.10
CA LEU A 432 -10.21 -0.73 20.17
C LEU A 432 -11.12 -0.66 18.94
N PHE A 433 -12.25 0.05 19.02
CA PHE A 433 -13.21 0.18 17.93
C PHE A 433 -13.42 1.64 17.54
N ARG A 434 -13.54 1.85 16.22
CA ARG A 434 -14.21 3.01 15.64
C ARG A 434 -15.70 2.74 15.66
N ILE A 435 -16.44 3.56 16.39
CA ILE A 435 -17.87 3.38 16.64
C ILE A 435 -18.64 4.45 15.88
N GLU A 436 -19.56 4.02 15.01
CA GLU A 436 -20.46 4.90 14.27
C GLU A 436 -21.91 4.58 14.66
N ARG A 437 -22.58 5.48 15.39
CA ARG A 437 -23.88 5.20 15.99
C ARG A 437 -25.01 5.51 15.03
N ASP A 438 -26.01 4.65 15.02
CA ASP A 438 -27.26 4.90 14.30
C ASP A 438 -28.10 5.95 15.08
N PRO A 439 -28.78 6.89 14.40
CA PRO A 439 -29.70 7.81 15.07
C PRO A 439 -30.82 7.04 15.79
N PRO A 440 -31.12 7.34 17.06
CA PRO A 440 -32.15 6.64 17.80
C PRO A 440 -33.52 6.71 17.10
N GLY A 441 -34.17 5.56 16.90
CA GLY A 441 -35.51 5.47 16.33
C GLY A 441 -35.62 5.76 14.83
N ALA A 442 -34.50 5.92 14.11
CA ALA A 442 -34.54 6.10 12.66
C ALA A 442 -35.01 4.82 11.94
N PRO A 443 -35.87 4.93 10.91
CA PRO A 443 -36.31 3.77 10.12
C PRO A 443 -35.15 3.06 9.43
N PRO A 444 -35.29 1.77 9.06
CA PRO A 444 -34.31 1.05 8.24
C PRO A 444 -33.95 1.77 6.95
N ARG A 445 -32.71 1.62 6.48
CA ARG A 445 -32.18 2.21 5.23
C ARG A 445 -32.32 3.74 5.11
N THR A 446 -32.40 4.45 6.23
CA THR A 446 -32.43 5.91 6.28
C THR A 446 -31.00 6.45 6.20
N ALA A 447 -30.74 7.31 5.22
CA ALA A 447 -29.46 8.01 5.10
C ALA A 447 -29.37 9.14 6.14
N TYR A 448 -28.22 9.24 6.83
CA TYR A 448 -27.95 10.30 7.80
C TYR A 448 -26.49 10.74 7.72
N ALA A 449 -26.23 12.00 8.06
CA ALA A 449 -24.88 12.53 8.12
C ALA A 449 -24.16 12.02 9.37
N LEU A 450 -22.87 11.73 9.25
CA LEU A 450 -22.05 11.38 10.41
C LEU A 450 -21.95 12.55 11.38
N SER A 451 -21.77 12.23 12.66
CA SER A 451 -21.36 13.24 13.63
C SER A 451 -19.98 13.80 13.28
N PRO A 452 -19.64 15.03 13.70
CA PRO A 452 -18.32 15.61 13.45
C PRO A 452 -17.15 14.74 13.96
N PHE A 453 -17.32 14.04 15.08
CA PHE A 453 -16.29 13.14 15.62
C PHE A 453 -16.13 11.86 14.79
N GLU A 454 -17.23 11.29 14.29
CA GLU A 454 -17.18 10.13 13.38
C GLU A 454 -16.52 10.53 12.06
N LEU A 455 -16.82 11.73 11.53
CA LEU A 455 -16.17 12.27 10.34
C LEU A 455 -14.66 12.50 10.55
N ALA A 456 -14.27 13.09 11.69
CA ALA A 456 -12.86 13.25 12.07
C ALA A 456 -12.12 11.90 12.12
N SER A 457 -12.74 10.90 12.74
CA SER A 457 -12.21 9.54 12.82
C SER A 457 -12.10 8.89 11.44
N ARG A 458 -13.12 8.97 10.58
CA ARG A 458 -13.03 8.47 9.20
C ARG A 458 -11.89 9.13 8.44
N LEU A 459 -11.76 10.45 8.54
CA LEU A 459 -10.71 11.22 7.86
C LEU A 459 -9.30 10.82 8.34
N SER A 460 -9.08 10.71 9.64
CA SER A 460 -7.76 10.37 10.20
C SER A 460 -7.34 8.95 9.87
N TYR A 461 -8.25 7.97 9.94
CA TYR A 461 -7.91 6.58 9.62
C TYR A 461 -7.77 6.35 8.11
N PHE A 462 -8.47 7.12 7.28
CA PHE A 462 -8.24 7.11 5.84
C PHE A 462 -6.85 7.65 5.50
N LEU A 463 -6.51 8.86 5.95
CA LEU A 463 -5.29 9.54 5.49
C LEU A 463 -4.03 9.15 6.26
N TRP A 464 -4.15 8.84 7.55
CA TRP A 464 -3.01 8.56 8.44
C TRP A 464 -3.02 7.14 9.03
N SER A 465 -4.09 6.38 8.81
CA SER A 465 -4.31 5.08 9.47
C SER A 465 -4.06 5.15 10.98
N SER A 466 -4.52 6.23 11.60
CA SER A 466 -4.32 6.55 13.02
C SER A 466 -5.43 7.48 13.52
N MET A 467 -5.42 7.80 14.81
CA MET A 467 -6.40 8.68 15.45
C MET A 467 -6.31 10.13 14.95
N PRO A 468 -7.41 10.92 15.06
CA PRO A 468 -7.40 12.36 14.83
C PRO A 468 -6.39 13.09 15.72
N ASP A 469 -5.80 14.17 15.22
CA ASP A 469 -5.01 15.06 16.05
C ASP A 469 -5.90 16.10 16.77
N ASP A 470 -5.29 16.89 17.65
CA ASP A 470 -6.03 17.81 18.51
C ASP A 470 -6.75 18.91 17.72
N GLU A 471 -6.18 19.35 16.59
CA GLU A 471 -6.82 20.30 15.67
C GLU A 471 -8.11 19.71 15.08
N LEU A 472 -8.05 18.48 14.57
CA LEU A 472 -9.21 17.82 13.98
C LEU A 472 -10.30 17.51 15.03
N LEU A 473 -9.90 17.10 16.24
CA LEU A 473 -10.83 16.90 17.36
C LEU A 473 -11.48 18.22 17.79
N ALA A 474 -10.73 19.33 17.84
CA ALA A 474 -11.28 20.62 18.21
C ALA A 474 -12.26 21.17 17.16
N LEU A 475 -12.00 20.96 15.86
CA LEU A 475 -12.92 21.31 14.78
C LEU A 475 -14.21 20.47 14.83
N ALA A 476 -14.08 19.18 15.16
CA ALA A 476 -15.23 18.31 15.37
C ALA A 476 -16.08 18.76 16.58
N GLU A 477 -15.43 19.11 17.68
CA GLU A 477 -16.06 19.59 18.91
C GLU A 477 -16.85 20.89 18.70
N ARG A 478 -16.33 21.80 17.86
CA ARG A 478 -17.05 23.04 17.47
C ARG A 478 -18.09 22.83 16.35
N GLY A 479 -18.21 21.63 15.79
CA GLY A 479 -19.12 21.35 14.67
C GLY A 479 -18.72 22.02 13.35
N GLU A 480 -17.46 22.42 13.20
CA GLU A 480 -16.97 23.15 12.02
C GLU A 480 -16.45 22.23 10.92
N LEU A 481 -16.06 21.00 11.27
CA LEU A 481 -15.41 20.06 10.35
C LEU A 481 -16.29 19.67 9.15
N GLY A 482 -17.61 19.71 9.30
CA GLY A 482 -18.54 19.40 8.21
C GLY A 482 -18.67 20.50 7.15
N ARG A 483 -18.08 21.68 7.36
CA ARG A 483 -18.11 22.77 6.37
C ARG A 483 -17.15 22.45 5.22
N PRO A 484 -17.56 22.55 3.94
CA PRO A 484 -16.75 22.13 2.80
C PRO A 484 -15.35 22.73 2.76
N GLU A 485 -15.22 24.03 3.04
CA GLU A 485 -13.96 24.76 3.04
C GLU A 485 -13.01 24.33 4.16
N VAL A 486 -13.56 24.02 5.34
CA VAL A 486 -12.79 23.51 6.49
C VAL A 486 -12.31 22.09 6.21
N LEU A 487 -13.20 21.25 5.68
CA LEU A 487 -12.89 19.87 5.34
C LEU A 487 -11.79 19.80 4.27
N GLU A 488 -11.88 20.62 3.22
CA GLU A 488 -10.83 20.71 2.20
C GLU A 488 -9.48 21.15 2.79
N ALA A 489 -9.47 22.20 3.62
CA ALA A 489 -8.25 22.68 4.27
C ALA A 489 -7.58 21.58 5.12
N GLN A 490 -8.39 20.82 5.88
CA GLN A 490 -7.88 19.71 6.68
C GLN A 490 -7.36 18.56 5.82
N VAL A 491 -8.03 18.18 4.73
CA VAL A 491 -7.53 17.16 3.80
C VAL A 491 -6.16 17.55 3.24
N ARG A 492 -6.00 18.80 2.77
CA ARG A 492 -4.72 19.27 2.22
C ARG A 492 -3.61 19.31 3.28
N ARG A 493 -3.90 19.79 4.49
CA ARG A 493 -2.98 19.77 5.64
C ARG A 493 -2.54 18.34 5.95
N MET A 494 -3.50 17.41 6.02
CA MET A 494 -3.23 16.03 6.40
C MET A 494 -2.45 15.26 5.33
N LEU A 495 -2.64 15.55 4.05
CA LEU A 495 -1.84 14.99 2.96
C LEU A 495 -0.39 15.49 2.99
N ALA A 496 -0.14 16.73 3.43
CA ALA A 496 1.19 17.30 3.57
C ALA A 496 1.96 16.76 4.80
N ASP A 497 1.26 16.25 5.82
CA ASP A 497 1.86 15.66 7.03
C ASP A 497 2.56 14.33 6.71
N GLU A 498 3.69 14.05 7.38
CA GLU A 498 4.46 12.81 7.15
C GLU A 498 3.65 11.54 7.42
N ARG A 499 2.63 11.60 8.28
CA ARG A 499 1.72 10.48 8.55
C ARG A 499 0.95 10.04 7.32
N SER A 500 0.78 10.90 6.30
CA SER A 500 0.16 10.52 5.02
C SER A 500 0.93 9.44 4.26
N ARG A 501 2.18 9.16 4.66
CA ARG A 501 2.94 7.98 4.22
C ARG A 501 2.17 6.66 4.45
N SER A 502 1.19 6.61 5.36
CA SER A 502 0.31 5.44 5.48
C SER A 502 -0.45 5.12 4.19
N LEU A 503 -0.81 6.10 3.35
CA LEU A 503 -1.41 5.83 2.04
C LEU A 503 -0.45 5.05 1.11
N VAL A 504 0.86 5.19 1.33
CA VAL A 504 1.90 4.44 0.61
C VAL A 504 2.03 3.04 1.21
N THR A 505 2.36 2.95 2.50
CA THR A 505 2.73 1.68 3.15
C THR A 505 1.52 0.79 3.46
N ASN A 506 0.34 1.39 3.64
CA ASN A 506 -0.90 0.69 3.95
C ASN A 506 -1.79 0.51 2.72
N PHE A 507 -2.22 1.61 2.07
CA PHE A 507 -3.11 1.51 0.92
C PHE A 507 -2.41 0.94 -0.31
N ALA A 508 -1.36 1.60 -0.83
CA ALA A 508 -0.67 1.15 -2.04
C ALA A 508 0.03 -0.20 -1.82
N GLY A 509 0.56 -0.44 -0.62
CA GLY A 509 1.13 -1.73 -0.23
C GLY A 509 0.16 -2.91 -0.32
N GLN A 510 -1.13 -2.68 -0.06
CA GLN A 510 -2.18 -3.68 -0.22
C GLN A 510 -2.74 -3.73 -1.65
N TRP A 511 -3.06 -2.59 -2.24
CA TRP A 511 -3.58 -2.50 -3.61
C TRP A 511 -2.64 -3.14 -4.64
N LEU A 512 -1.33 -2.87 -4.53
CA LEU A 512 -0.30 -3.38 -5.44
C LEU A 512 0.32 -4.70 -4.97
N HIS A 513 -0.22 -5.31 -3.91
CA HIS A 513 0.26 -6.55 -3.30
C HIS A 513 1.73 -6.53 -2.82
N LEU A 514 2.32 -5.36 -2.54
CA LEU A 514 3.72 -5.24 -2.12
C LEU A 514 4.02 -5.95 -0.79
N ARG A 515 3.02 -6.06 0.08
CA ARG A 515 3.11 -6.82 1.34
C ARG A 515 3.40 -8.29 1.09
N ASN A 516 2.93 -8.86 -0.02
CA ASN A 516 3.14 -10.27 -0.37
C ASN A 516 4.60 -10.57 -0.77
N LEU A 517 5.42 -9.57 -1.09
CA LEU A 517 6.84 -9.78 -1.42
C LEU A 517 7.58 -10.54 -0.33
N GLU A 518 7.21 -10.34 0.94
CA GLU A 518 7.87 -10.95 2.09
C GLU A 518 7.82 -12.49 2.04
N SER A 519 6.72 -13.04 1.51
CA SER A 519 6.50 -14.48 1.33
C SER A 519 6.98 -15.01 -0.03
N VAL A 520 7.43 -14.14 -0.95
CA VAL A 520 7.94 -14.59 -2.25
C VAL A 520 9.39 -15.07 -2.12
N VAL A 521 9.60 -16.33 -2.48
CA VAL A 521 10.90 -17.01 -2.49
C VAL A 521 11.12 -17.59 -3.88
N PRO A 522 11.68 -16.82 -4.83
CA PRO A 522 12.03 -17.33 -6.15
C PRO A 522 13.03 -18.49 -6.04
N ASP A 523 12.98 -19.40 -7.01
CA ASP A 523 13.91 -20.52 -7.07
C ASP A 523 15.34 -20.01 -7.22
N MET A 524 16.18 -20.30 -6.21
CA MET A 524 17.55 -19.77 -6.13
C MET A 524 18.50 -20.36 -7.20
N ARG A 525 18.12 -21.42 -7.91
CA ARG A 525 18.91 -21.95 -9.04
C ARG A 525 18.59 -21.19 -10.32
N LEU A 526 17.33 -20.78 -10.50
CA LEU A 526 16.88 -20.02 -11.66
C LEU A 526 17.14 -18.51 -11.51
N PHE A 527 17.01 -18.00 -10.29
CA PHE A 527 17.19 -16.59 -9.93
C PHE A 527 18.22 -16.46 -8.80
N PRO A 528 19.50 -16.85 -9.05
CA PRO A 528 20.54 -16.87 -8.01
C PRO A 528 20.85 -15.49 -7.42
N ASP A 529 20.52 -14.42 -8.14
CA ASP A 529 20.68 -13.04 -7.73
C ASP A 529 19.47 -12.47 -6.96
N PHE A 530 18.49 -13.28 -6.54
CA PHE A 530 17.37 -12.81 -5.73
C PHE A 530 17.60 -13.04 -4.24
N ASP A 531 17.91 -11.97 -3.52
CA ASP A 531 18.12 -11.93 -2.06
C ASP A 531 17.16 -10.94 -1.39
N ASP A 532 17.16 -10.86 -0.06
CA ASP A 532 16.29 -9.92 0.65
C ASP A 532 16.68 -8.47 0.37
N ASN A 533 17.97 -8.18 0.11
CA ASN A 533 18.39 -6.84 -0.30
C ASN A 533 17.69 -6.39 -1.59
N LEU A 534 17.57 -7.26 -2.59
CA LEU A 534 16.80 -6.97 -3.80
C LEU A 534 15.30 -6.88 -3.51
N ARG A 535 14.75 -7.81 -2.72
CA ARG A 535 13.32 -7.81 -2.35
C ARG A 535 12.92 -6.48 -1.71
N GLN A 536 13.70 -5.99 -0.73
CA GLN A 536 13.46 -4.69 -0.11
C GLN A 536 13.67 -3.54 -1.09
N ALA A 537 14.67 -3.64 -1.98
CA ALA A 537 14.90 -2.60 -2.96
C ALA A 537 13.75 -2.46 -3.98
N LEU A 538 13.17 -3.57 -4.41
CA LEU A 538 11.97 -3.62 -5.26
C LEU A 538 10.76 -2.99 -4.57
N ARG A 539 10.53 -3.30 -3.29
CA ARG A 539 9.46 -2.68 -2.50
C ARG A 539 9.67 -1.16 -2.40
N GLU A 540 10.87 -0.75 -2.01
CA GLU A 540 11.23 0.65 -1.77
C GLU A 540 11.17 1.51 -3.05
N GLU A 541 11.49 0.95 -4.23
CA GLU A 541 11.25 1.61 -5.52
C GLU A 541 9.79 2.04 -5.66
N THR A 542 8.86 1.09 -5.50
CA THR A 542 7.43 1.33 -5.69
C THR A 542 6.86 2.24 -4.61
N GLU A 543 7.26 2.05 -3.34
CA GLU A 543 6.82 2.92 -2.26
C GLU A 543 7.28 4.37 -2.47
N ARG A 544 8.54 4.59 -2.86
CA ARG A 544 9.07 5.94 -3.12
C ARG A 544 8.42 6.58 -4.34
N PHE A 545 8.18 5.78 -5.38
CA PHE A 545 7.50 6.25 -6.58
C PHE A 545 6.08 6.73 -6.27
N PHE A 546 5.29 5.92 -5.56
CA PHE A 546 3.94 6.32 -5.16
C PHE A 546 3.96 7.50 -4.16
N ALA A 547 4.90 7.51 -3.21
CA ALA A 547 5.07 8.62 -2.27
C ALA A 547 5.42 9.94 -2.98
N SER A 548 6.26 9.89 -4.01
CA SER A 548 6.59 11.06 -4.85
C SER A 548 5.37 11.53 -5.62
N ALA A 549 4.60 10.61 -6.22
CA ALA A 549 3.36 10.97 -6.92
C ALA A 549 2.35 11.66 -5.98
N LEU A 550 2.17 11.15 -4.77
CA LEU A 550 1.26 11.72 -3.78
C LEU A 550 1.73 13.10 -3.27
N ARG A 551 3.00 13.21 -2.85
CA ARG A 551 3.55 14.45 -2.25
C ARG A 551 3.71 15.58 -3.25
N GLU A 552 4.06 15.25 -4.49
CA GLU A 552 4.19 16.22 -5.58
C GLU A 552 2.83 16.48 -6.27
N ASP A 553 1.76 15.89 -5.76
CA ASP A 553 0.39 15.98 -6.27
C ASP A 553 0.30 15.76 -7.78
N ARG A 554 0.96 14.70 -8.26
CA ARG A 554 0.99 14.33 -9.68
C ARG A 554 -0.37 13.80 -10.12
N SER A 555 -0.60 13.88 -11.44
CA SER A 555 -1.67 13.12 -12.08
C SER A 555 -1.55 11.64 -11.72
N ALA A 556 -2.66 10.99 -11.40
CA ALA A 556 -2.71 9.54 -11.22
C ALA A 556 -2.17 8.80 -12.45
N LEU A 557 -2.31 9.36 -13.65
CA LEU A 557 -1.85 8.75 -14.90
C LEU A 557 -0.32 8.57 -14.96
N ALA A 558 0.43 9.37 -14.20
CA ALA A 558 1.88 9.20 -14.06
C ALA A 558 2.26 7.84 -13.43
N LEU A 559 1.32 7.18 -12.74
CA LEU A 559 1.53 5.82 -12.23
C LEU A 559 1.60 4.77 -13.35
N LEU A 560 0.96 5.03 -14.51
CA LEU A 560 1.02 4.12 -15.66
C LEU A 560 2.29 4.32 -16.48
N LYS A 561 2.67 5.58 -16.73
CA LYS A 561 3.82 5.93 -17.58
C LYS A 561 4.58 7.11 -16.98
N SER A 562 5.89 6.96 -16.79
CA SER A 562 6.76 7.94 -16.15
C SER A 562 8.14 7.95 -16.79
N ASP A 563 8.80 9.10 -16.83
CA ASP A 563 10.18 9.31 -17.31
C ASP A 563 11.23 9.17 -16.20
N PHE A 564 10.84 8.70 -15.02
CA PHE A 564 11.74 8.43 -13.90
C PHE A 564 11.29 7.22 -13.07
N THR A 565 12.26 6.66 -12.33
CA THR A 565 12.01 5.74 -11.20
C THR A 565 12.95 6.05 -10.03
N PHE A 566 12.89 5.28 -8.94
CA PHE A 566 13.78 5.39 -7.79
C PHE A 566 14.71 4.18 -7.67
N LEU A 567 16.02 4.43 -7.73
CA LEU A 567 17.03 3.36 -7.70
C LEU A 567 18.08 3.60 -6.61
N ASN A 568 18.52 2.50 -6.00
CA ASN A 568 19.84 2.39 -5.38
C ASN A 568 20.75 1.53 -6.26
N GLU A 569 22.03 1.37 -5.90
CA GLU A 569 22.97 0.57 -6.72
C GLU A 569 22.51 -0.89 -6.90
N ARG A 570 21.98 -1.51 -5.85
CA ARG A 570 21.53 -2.91 -5.89
C ARG A 570 20.46 -3.14 -6.96
N LEU A 571 19.47 -2.25 -7.01
CA LEU A 571 18.39 -2.31 -7.97
C LEU A 571 18.81 -1.86 -9.38
N ALA A 572 19.67 -0.84 -9.46
CA ALA A 572 20.21 -0.38 -10.74
C ALA A 572 21.01 -1.49 -11.45
N LYS A 573 21.82 -2.28 -10.71
CA LYS A 573 22.49 -3.47 -11.26
C LYS A 573 21.50 -4.52 -11.76
N HIS A 574 20.44 -4.78 -10.99
CA HIS A 574 19.38 -5.73 -11.38
C HIS A 574 18.67 -5.30 -12.67
N TYR A 575 18.47 -3.98 -12.85
CA TYR A 575 17.87 -3.40 -14.04
C TYR A 575 18.85 -3.06 -15.16
N GLN A 576 20.15 -3.29 -14.95
CA GLN A 576 21.22 -2.93 -15.90
C GLN A 576 21.29 -1.43 -16.24
N ILE A 577 20.92 -0.57 -15.28
CA ILE A 577 21.00 0.89 -15.41
C ILE A 577 22.36 1.35 -14.84
N PRO A 578 23.28 1.89 -15.66
CA PRO A 578 24.62 2.25 -15.21
C PRO A 578 24.64 3.52 -14.34
N HIS A 579 25.80 3.82 -13.76
CA HIS A 579 26.11 5.08 -13.07
C HIS A 579 25.32 5.38 -11.78
N VAL A 580 24.66 4.38 -11.18
CA VAL A 580 24.02 4.49 -9.86
C VAL A 580 24.85 3.74 -8.82
N TYR A 581 25.41 4.47 -7.84
CA TYR A 581 26.32 3.91 -6.83
C TYR A 581 25.84 4.17 -5.40
N GLY A 582 26.04 3.22 -4.49
CA GLY A 582 25.70 3.29 -3.09
C GLY A 582 24.26 2.86 -2.76
N SER A 583 24.01 2.66 -1.46
CA SER A 583 22.77 2.08 -0.95
C SER A 583 21.58 3.06 -0.85
N ARG A 584 21.82 4.37 -0.99
CA ARG A 584 20.77 5.40 -0.95
C ARG A 584 19.95 5.42 -2.24
N PHE A 585 18.62 5.39 -2.11
CA PHE A 585 17.71 5.62 -3.23
C PHE A 585 17.77 7.07 -3.74
N ARG A 586 17.68 7.23 -5.05
CA ARG A 586 17.55 8.52 -5.73
C ARG A 586 16.60 8.41 -6.91
N ARG A 587 15.99 9.53 -7.28
CA ARG A 587 15.23 9.65 -8.52
C ARG A 587 16.22 9.57 -9.68
N VAL A 588 15.97 8.67 -10.62
CA VAL A 588 16.79 8.42 -11.80
C VAL A 588 15.91 8.61 -13.03
N PRO A 589 16.29 9.48 -13.98
CA PRO A 589 15.59 9.57 -15.26
C PRO A 589 15.75 8.26 -16.02
N VAL A 590 14.69 7.81 -16.67
CA VAL A 590 14.65 6.58 -17.44
C VAL A 590 14.15 6.87 -18.85
N ASP A 591 14.77 6.22 -19.82
CA ASP A 591 14.38 6.28 -21.23
C ASP A 591 13.85 4.91 -21.68
N GLU A 592 13.47 4.81 -22.95
CA GLU A 592 12.95 3.57 -23.52
C GLU A 592 13.95 2.41 -23.43
N ALA A 593 15.25 2.69 -23.59
CA ALA A 593 16.32 1.69 -23.52
C ALA A 593 16.47 1.07 -22.12
N SER A 594 16.08 1.78 -21.07
CA SER A 594 16.05 1.22 -19.71
C SER A 594 14.95 0.19 -19.49
N HIS A 595 13.91 0.18 -20.35
CA HIS A 595 12.68 -0.58 -20.16
C HIS A 595 12.01 -0.34 -18.79
N ARG A 596 12.16 0.85 -18.18
CA ARG A 596 11.49 1.26 -16.93
C ARG A 596 10.63 2.49 -17.15
N GLY A 597 9.86 2.87 -16.12
CA GLY A 597 9.02 4.06 -16.15
C GLY A 597 7.52 3.75 -16.07
N GLY A 598 6.98 3.64 -14.86
CA GLY A 598 5.58 3.27 -14.60
C GLY A 598 5.45 1.96 -13.82
N LEU A 599 4.34 1.80 -13.10
CA LEU A 599 4.13 0.68 -12.17
C LEU A 599 4.21 -0.69 -12.84
N LEU A 600 3.72 -0.83 -14.06
CA LEU A 600 3.71 -2.11 -14.79
C LEU A 600 5.11 -2.67 -15.05
N ARG A 601 6.14 -1.82 -14.95
CA ARG A 601 7.55 -2.16 -15.18
C ARG A 601 8.33 -2.36 -13.88
N HIS A 602 7.73 -2.14 -12.71
CA HIS A 602 8.40 -2.31 -11.43
C HIS A 602 8.57 -3.79 -11.08
N GLY A 603 9.79 -4.19 -10.73
CA GLY A 603 10.12 -5.57 -10.42
C GLY A 603 9.36 -6.11 -9.20
N SER A 604 8.91 -5.28 -8.26
CA SER A 604 8.02 -5.71 -7.18
C SER A 604 6.71 -6.28 -7.69
N ILE A 605 6.07 -5.59 -8.66
CA ILE A 605 4.78 -5.99 -9.23
C ILE A 605 4.97 -7.23 -10.10
N LEU A 606 6.00 -7.23 -10.93
CA LEU A 606 6.36 -8.37 -11.78
C LEU A 606 6.66 -9.63 -10.96
N THR A 607 7.26 -9.48 -9.78
CA THR A 607 7.57 -10.58 -8.85
C THR A 607 6.33 -11.14 -8.17
N VAL A 608 5.47 -10.29 -7.58
CA VAL A 608 4.25 -10.77 -6.88
C VAL A 608 3.16 -11.31 -7.81
N THR A 609 3.33 -11.11 -9.12
CA THR A 609 2.44 -11.62 -10.17
C THR A 609 3.05 -12.78 -10.96
N SER A 610 4.12 -13.40 -10.43
CA SER A 610 4.79 -14.56 -11.04
C SER A 610 4.82 -15.75 -10.08
N TYR A 611 5.17 -16.93 -10.60
CA TYR A 611 5.51 -18.08 -9.77
C TYR A 611 6.98 -18.00 -9.36
N ALA A 612 7.36 -18.72 -8.29
CA ALA A 612 8.75 -18.79 -7.83
C ALA A 612 9.74 -19.26 -8.92
N THR A 613 9.29 -20.06 -9.88
CA THR A 613 10.14 -20.66 -10.92
C THR A 613 10.00 -20.00 -12.29
N ARG A 614 8.97 -19.18 -12.52
CA ARG A 614 8.64 -18.68 -13.87
C ARG A 614 7.67 -17.50 -13.87
N THR A 615 7.69 -16.73 -14.95
CA THR A 615 6.66 -15.74 -15.31
C THR A 615 5.26 -16.38 -15.40
N SER A 616 4.22 -15.56 -15.29
CA SER A 616 2.82 -15.97 -15.49
C SER A 616 2.01 -14.85 -16.15
N PRO A 617 1.86 -14.87 -17.49
CA PRO A 617 0.96 -13.96 -18.21
C PRO A 617 -0.47 -14.01 -17.68
N VAL A 618 -0.95 -15.19 -17.28
CA VAL A 618 -2.28 -15.38 -16.68
C VAL A 618 -2.46 -14.52 -15.43
N ILE A 619 -1.54 -14.65 -14.46
CA ILE A 619 -1.61 -13.91 -13.19
C ILE A 619 -1.42 -12.41 -13.43
N ARG A 620 -0.46 -12.04 -14.30
CA ARG A 620 -0.19 -10.65 -14.67
C ARG A 620 -1.38 -9.97 -15.34
N GLY A 621 -1.97 -10.61 -16.35
CA GLY A 621 -3.13 -10.11 -17.05
C GLY A 621 -4.36 -9.99 -16.16
N HIS A 622 -4.61 -11.01 -15.33
CA HIS A 622 -5.67 -10.95 -14.31
C HIS A 622 -5.42 -9.79 -13.33
N TRP A 623 -4.19 -9.59 -12.88
CA TRP A 623 -3.83 -8.49 -11.98
C TRP A 623 -4.04 -7.13 -12.65
N VAL A 624 -3.64 -6.94 -13.91
CA VAL A 624 -3.88 -5.68 -14.65
C VAL A 624 -5.38 -5.42 -14.80
N LEU A 625 -6.15 -6.41 -15.26
CA LEU A 625 -7.60 -6.25 -15.43
C LEU A 625 -8.32 -5.95 -14.11
N LYS A 626 -7.89 -6.59 -13.01
CA LYS A 626 -8.51 -6.44 -11.68
C LYS A 626 -8.09 -5.16 -10.96
N ASN A 627 -6.80 -4.82 -10.97
CA ASN A 627 -6.23 -3.76 -10.13
C ASN A 627 -5.96 -2.46 -10.88
N ILE A 628 -5.80 -2.51 -12.21
CA ILE A 628 -5.54 -1.34 -13.04
C ILE A 628 -6.78 -0.96 -13.85
N VAL A 629 -7.45 -1.89 -14.51
CA VAL A 629 -8.63 -1.58 -15.35
C VAL A 629 -9.95 -1.58 -14.57
N GLY A 630 -10.05 -2.33 -13.46
CA GLY A 630 -11.26 -2.41 -12.64
C GLY A 630 -12.34 -3.34 -13.21
N THR A 631 -11.97 -4.22 -14.14
CA THR A 631 -12.86 -5.14 -14.84
C THR A 631 -12.29 -6.57 -14.84
N PRO A 632 -12.24 -7.23 -13.67
CA PRO A 632 -11.68 -8.57 -13.56
C PRO A 632 -12.42 -9.56 -14.48
N PRO A 633 -11.73 -10.60 -14.99
CA PRO A 633 -12.39 -11.69 -15.69
C PRO A 633 -13.39 -12.41 -14.76
N PRO A 634 -14.39 -13.13 -15.32
CA PRO A 634 -15.36 -13.87 -14.52
C PRO A 634 -14.65 -14.93 -13.66
N PRO A 635 -15.24 -15.31 -12.50
CA PRO A 635 -14.70 -16.41 -11.70
C PRO A 635 -14.70 -17.72 -12.51
N PRO A 636 -13.73 -18.62 -12.26
CA PRO A 636 -13.69 -19.90 -12.96
C PRO A 636 -14.97 -20.72 -12.69
N PRO A 637 -15.46 -21.50 -13.66
CA PRO A 637 -16.59 -22.40 -13.44
C PRO A 637 -16.34 -23.39 -12.30
N ALA A 638 -17.37 -23.72 -11.52
CA ALA A 638 -17.24 -24.58 -10.33
C ALA A 638 -16.75 -26.02 -10.61
N ASN A 639 -16.84 -26.48 -11.87
CA ASN A 639 -16.59 -27.87 -12.27
C ASN A 639 -15.41 -28.01 -13.26
N VAL A 640 -14.39 -27.14 -13.22
CA VAL A 640 -13.18 -27.35 -14.03
C VAL A 640 -12.33 -28.46 -13.39
N PRO A 641 -12.18 -29.65 -14.00
CA PRO A 641 -11.33 -30.69 -13.46
C PRO A 641 -9.87 -30.23 -13.43
N ALA A 642 -9.10 -30.73 -12.46
CA ALA A 642 -7.66 -30.59 -12.50
C ALA A 642 -7.15 -31.21 -13.81
N LEU A 643 -6.52 -30.39 -14.65
CA LEU A 643 -5.92 -30.88 -15.88
C LEU A 643 -4.70 -31.74 -15.53
N PRO A 644 -4.41 -32.81 -16.30
CA PRO A 644 -3.24 -33.63 -16.04
C PRO A 644 -1.97 -32.78 -16.12
N ASP A 645 -1.16 -32.81 -15.07
CA ASP A 645 0.22 -32.30 -15.15
C ASP A 645 0.93 -33.01 -16.31
N ASN A 646 1.61 -32.25 -17.17
CA ASN A 646 2.42 -32.72 -18.31
C ASN A 646 1.71 -32.89 -19.68
N THR A 647 0.55 -32.29 -19.91
CA THR A 647 -0.07 -32.27 -21.27
C THR A 647 0.67 -31.38 -22.27
N VAL A 648 1.54 -30.48 -21.81
CA VAL A 648 2.24 -29.50 -22.64
C VAL A 648 3.73 -29.49 -22.28
N SER A 649 4.60 -29.56 -23.30
CA SER A 649 6.07 -29.55 -23.10
C SER A 649 6.53 -28.27 -22.40
N SER A 650 7.37 -28.42 -21.38
CA SER A 650 8.03 -27.29 -20.69
C SER A 650 9.07 -26.56 -21.55
N ALA A 651 9.45 -27.14 -22.70
CA ALA A 651 10.37 -26.54 -23.65
C ALA A 651 9.70 -25.50 -24.58
N LEU A 652 8.36 -25.40 -24.56
CA LEU A 652 7.65 -24.42 -25.39
C LEU A 652 7.56 -23.05 -24.68
N PRO A 653 7.62 -21.94 -25.44
CA PRO A 653 7.33 -20.61 -24.92
C PRO A 653 5.95 -20.55 -24.27
N VAL A 654 5.79 -19.71 -23.24
CA VAL A 654 4.56 -19.63 -22.44
C VAL A 654 3.31 -19.41 -23.32
N ARG A 655 3.42 -18.57 -24.35
CA ARG A 655 2.32 -18.31 -25.31
C ARG A 655 1.80 -19.58 -25.97
N GLU A 656 2.68 -20.41 -26.52
CA GLU A 656 2.29 -21.67 -27.16
C GLU A 656 1.70 -22.66 -26.16
N ARG A 657 2.22 -22.66 -24.92
CA ARG A 657 1.66 -23.48 -23.85
C ARG A 657 0.23 -23.07 -23.49
N LEU A 658 -0.01 -21.76 -23.35
CA LEU A 658 -1.34 -21.23 -23.07
C LEU A 658 -2.29 -21.39 -24.25
N LYS A 659 -1.80 -21.31 -25.49
CA LYS A 659 -2.60 -21.61 -26.68
C LYS A 659 -3.14 -23.05 -26.66
N GLN A 660 -2.31 -24.02 -26.30
CA GLN A 660 -2.75 -25.41 -26.11
C GLN A 660 -3.74 -25.54 -24.95
N HIS A 661 -3.51 -24.83 -23.85
CA HIS A 661 -4.42 -24.81 -22.69
C HIS A 661 -5.80 -24.21 -23.02
N ARG A 662 -5.83 -23.18 -23.86
CA ARG A 662 -7.05 -22.49 -24.31
C ARG A 662 -7.87 -23.26 -25.34
N ALA A 663 -7.37 -24.39 -25.86
CA ALA A 663 -8.17 -25.24 -26.74
C ALA A 663 -9.43 -25.78 -26.05
N ASN A 664 -9.47 -25.79 -24.71
CA ASN A 664 -10.68 -26.06 -23.95
C ASN A 664 -11.56 -24.80 -23.83
N ALA A 665 -12.78 -24.87 -24.37
CA ALA A 665 -13.75 -23.77 -24.36
C ALA A 665 -14.07 -23.23 -22.95
N ALA A 666 -14.06 -24.09 -21.92
CA ALA A 666 -14.28 -23.65 -20.54
C ALA A 666 -13.16 -22.73 -20.04
N CYS A 667 -11.91 -23.02 -20.42
CA CYS A 667 -10.73 -22.23 -20.06
C CYS A 667 -10.61 -20.96 -20.92
N ALA A 668 -10.96 -21.04 -22.22
CA ALA A 668 -10.89 -19.93 -23.16
C ALA A 668 -11.65 -18.69 -22.68
N SER A 669 -12.84 -18.89 -22.10
CA SER A 669 -13.71 -17.81 -21.60
C SER A 669 -13.04 -16.77 -20.69
N CYS A 670 -12.08 -17.20 -19.88
CA CYS A 670 -11.33 -16.31 -18.99
C CYS A 670 -9.99 -15.90 -19.62
N HIS A 671 -9.31 -16.86 -20.24
CA HIS A 671 -7.96 -16.69 -20.78
C HIS A 671 -7.92 -15.77 -22.01
N GLU A 672 -8.99 -15.68 -22.79
CA GLU A 672 -9.12 -14.71 -23.89
C GLU A 672 -9.03 -13.26 -23.42
N LEU A 673 -9.45 -12.97 -22.19
CA LEU A 673 -9.40 -11.63 -21.63
C LEU A 673 -8.04 -11.34 -20.99
N MET A 674 -7.52 -12.26 -20.18
CA MET A 674 -6.33 -12.00 -19.37
C MET A 674 -5.01 -12.28 -20.08
N ASP A 675 -4.90 -13.36 -20.86
CA ASP A 675 -3.62 -13.77 -21.44
C ASP A 675 -3.03 -12.71 -22.38
N PRO A 676 -3.81 -12.08 -23.31
CA PRO A 676 -3.28 -11.04 -24.18
C PRO A 676 -2.72 -9.83 -23.42
N VAL A 677 -3.36 -9.44 -22.32
CA VAL A 677 -2.87 -8.36 -21.45
C VAL A 677 -1.58 -8.79 -20.75
N GLY A 678 -1.52 -10.04 -20.28
CA GLY A 678 -0.35 -10.61 -19.64
C GLY A 678 0.87 -10.74 -20.55
N PHE A 679 0.66 -11.08 -21.83
CA PHE A 679 1.75 -11.24 -22.81
C PHE A 679 2.53 -9.95 -23.04
N ALA A 680 1.89 -8.78 -22.88
CA ALA A 680 2.55 -7.47 -22.95
C ALA A 680 3.73 -7.35 -21.98
N LEU A 681 3.68 -8.10 -20.87
CA LEU A 681 4.65 -8.06 -19.78
C LEU A 681 5.66 -9.22 -19.85
N ASP A 682 5.58 -10.11 -20.83
CA ASP A 682 6.32 -11.38 -20.81
C ASP A 682 7.83 -11.24 -21.10
N ASN A 683 8.23 -10.08 -21.64
CA ASN A 683 9.63 -9.65 -21.71
C ASN A 683 10.26 -9.42 -20.33
N TYR A 684 9.48 -9.43 -19.24
CA TYR A 684 10.03 -9.44 -17.89
C TYR A 684 10.01 -10.86 -17.30
N ASP A 685 11.15 -11.33 -16.79
CA ASP A 685 11.23 -12.60 -16.08
C ASP A 685 10.49 -12.56 -14.72
N ALA A 686 10.52 -13.67 -13.97
CA ALA A 686 9.79 -13.80 -12.71
C ALA A 686 10.26 -12.82 -11.61
N VAL A 687 11.44 -12.23 -11.74
CA VAL A 687 12.02 -11.26 -10.80
C VAL A 687 12.15 -9.86 -11.41
N GLY A 688 11.52 -9.63 -12.57
CA GLY A 688 11.41 -8.34 -13.23
C GLY A 688 12.61 -7.90 -14.08
N ARG A 689 13.53 -8.80 -14.43
CA ARG A 689 14.61 -8.50 -15.40
C ARG A 689 14.07 -8.56 -16.82
N TRP A 690 14.59 -7.70 -17.67
CA TRP A 690 14.27 -7.71 -19.09
C TRP A 690 14.91 -8.92 -19.80
N ARG A 691 14.19 -9.49 -20.76
CA ARG A 691 14.61 -10.58 -21.64
C ARG A 691 13.94 -10.46 -23.01
N GLU A 692 14.66 -10.90 -24.04
CA GLU A 692 14.16 -10.95 -25.43
C GLU A 692 13.78 -12.37 -25.86
N THR A 693 14.31 -13.38 -25.18
CA THR A 693 14.11 -14.80 -25.50
C THR A 693 13.65 -15.61 -24.29
N GLU A 694 12.92 -16.69 -24.56
CA GLU A 694 12.52 -17.73 -23.63
C GLU A 694 12.75 -19.10 -24.27
N ALA A 695 13.47 -20.00 -23.58
CA ALA A 695 13.86 -21.30 -24.15
C ALA A 695 14.51 -21.16 -25.54
N ASP A 696 15.40 -20.18 -25.68
CA ASP A 696 16.12 -19.81 -26.92
C ASP A 696 15.22 -19.35 -28.09
N LEU A 697 13.93 -19.10 -27.85
CA LEU A 697 12.99 -18.59 -28.82
C LEU A 697 12.63 -17.12 -28.53
N PRO A 698 12.42 -16.28 -29.55
CA PRO A 698 11.96 -14.90 -29.36
C PRO A 698 10.63 -14.82 -28.61
N ILE A 699 10.51 -13.84 -27.71
CA ILE A 699 9.27 -13.57 -26.99
C ILE A 699 8.31 -12.79 -27.89
N ASP A 700 7.11 -13.35 -28.10
CA ASP A 700 6.00 -12.63 -28.71
C ASP A 700 5.20 -11.90 -27.62
N ALA A 701 5.36 -10.57 -27.58
CA ALA A 701 4.71 -9.67 -26.64
C ALA A 701 3.47 -8.95 -27.23
N ALA A 702 2.95 -9.40 -28.38
CA ALA A 702 1.73 -8.83 -28.96
C ALA A 702 0.51 -9.15 -28.09
N GLY A 703 -0.28 -8.15 -27.74
CA GLY A 703 -1.44 -8.29 -26.87
C GLY A 703 -2.63 -7.51 -27.38
N SER A 704 -3.73 -7.62 -26.63
CA SER A 704 -4.92 -6.82 -26.86
C SER A 704 -5.67 -6.56 -25.56
N LEU A 705 -6.44 -5.48 -25.51
CA LEU A 705 -7.40 -5.22 -24.45
C LEU A 705 -8.77 -5.80 -24.85
N PRO A 706 -9.71 -6.00 -23.90
CA PRO A 706 -11.05 -6.53 -24.20
C PRO A 706 -11.89 -5.70 -25.19
N ASP A 707 -11.54 -4.43 -25.38
CA ASP A 707 -12.14 -3.55 -26.37
C ASP A 707 -11.72 -3.86 -27.81
N GLY A 708 -10.76 -4.76 -28.01
CA GLY A 708 -10.22 -5.13 -29.30
C GLY A 708 -9.02 -4.29 -29.74
N SER A 709 -8.58 -3.30 -28.96
CA SER A 709 -7.34 -2.57 -29.24
C SER A 709 -6.16 -3.53 -29.13
N GLU A 710 -5.29 -3.49 -30.15
CA GLU A 710 -4.09 -4.32 -30.24
C GLU A 710 -2.85 -3.48 -29.93
N PHE A 711 -1.86 -4.10 -29.30
CA PHE A 711 -0.63 -3.44 -28.90
C PHE A 711 0.53 -4.43 -28.86
N VAL A 712 1.75 -3.92 -28.77
CA VAL A 712 2.96 -4.75 -28.58
C VAL A 712 3.72 -4.28 -27.35
N GLY A 713 4.00 -5.23 -26.47
CA GLY A 713 4.78 -5.01 -25.25
C GLY A 713 4.11 -4.07 -24.24
N VAL A 714 4.83 -3.80 -23.16
CA VAL A 714 4.35 -2.98 -22.05
C VAL A 714 4.12 -1.53 -22.45
N ALA A 715 4.93 -0.97 -23.37
CA ALA A 715 4.76 0.40 -23.85
C ALA A 715 3.42 0.58 -24.58
N GLY A 716 3.09 -0.36 -25.48
CA GLY A 716 1.81 -0.34 -26.17
C GLY A 716 0.62 -0.58 -25.24
N LEU A 717 0.76 -1.43 -24.21
CA LEU A 717 -0.26 -1.60 -23.18
C LEU A 717 -0.49 -0.29 -22.39
N GLU A 718 0.58 0.40 -21.97
CA GLU A 718 0.49 1.70 -21.29
C GLU A 718 -0.22 2.74 -22.17
N ASP A 719 0.13 2.83 -23.45
CA ASP A 719 -0.51 3.75 -24.40
C ASP A 719 -1.99 3.41 -24.61
N ALA A 720 -2.34 2.12 -24.70
CA ALA A 720 -3.74 1.67 -24.79
C ALA A 720 -4.55 2.02 -23.53
N LEU A 721 -3.95 1.92 -22.33
CA LEU A 721 -4.58 2.34 -21.08
C LEU A 721 -4.73 3.87 -21.01
N LEU A 722 -3.73 4.63 -21.48
CA LEU A 722 -3.76 6.09 -21.54
C LEU A 722 -4.70 6.65 -22.61
N ALA A 723 -5.10 5.84 -23.59
CA ALA A 723 -6.15 6.22 -24.54
C ALA A 723 -7.55 6.24 -23.91
N ARG A 724 -7.76 5.52 -22.79
CA ARG A 724 -8.98 5.56 -21.96
C ARG A 724 -8.63 5.69 -20.47
N PRO A 725 -8.06 6.83 -20.06
CA PRO A 725 -7.52 7.03 -18.72
C PRO A 725 -8.59 6.87 -17.62
N GLU A 726 -9.86 7.09 -17.95
CA GLU A 726 -11.00 7.02 -17.05
C GLU A 726 -11.18 5.62 -16.45
N LEU A 727 -10.84 4.56 -17.19
CA LEU A 727 -10.92 3.18 -16.66
C LEU A 727 -9.95 3.00 -15.48
N PHE A 728 -8.71 3.45 -15.66
CA PHE A 728 -7.69 3.38 -14.62
C PHE A 728 -8.03 4.27 -13.43
N VAL A 729 -8.44 5.52 -13.67
CA VAL A 729 -8.77 6.45 -12.59
C VAL A 729 -10.02 5.99 -11.84
N GLN A 730 -11.01 5.43 -12.52
CA GLN A 730 -12.17 4.82 -11.87
C GLN A 730 -11.77 3.65 -10.98
N ALA A 731 -10.96 2.71 -11.50
CA ALA A 731 -10.48 1.57 -10.73
C ALA A 731 -9.70 2.02 -9.48
N LEU A 732 -8.78 2.97 -9.63
CA LEU A 732 -8.05 3.56 -8.51
C LEU A 732 -8.99 4.22 -7.50
N THR A 733 -9.97 4.98 -7.96
CA THR A 733 -10.98 5.64 -7.10
C THR A 733 -11.81 4.61 -6.33
N GLU A 734 -12.24 3.52 -6.96
CA GLU A 734 -12.96 2.42 -6.30
C GLU A 734 -12.11 1.74 -5.22
N LYS A 735 -10.83 1.48 -5.49
CA LYS A 735 -9.89 0.91 -4.50
C LYS A 735 -9.67 1.86 -3.34
N LEU A 736 -9.45 3.13 -3.62
CA LEU A 736 -9.22 4.15 -2.60
C LEU A 736 -10.47 4.39 -1.75
N LEU A 737 -11.66 4.40 -2.38
CA LEU A 737 -12.95 4.50 -1.68
C LEU A 737 -13.21 3.26 -0.81
N THR A 738 -12.94 2.06 -1.31
CA THR A 738 -13.02 0.81 -0.52
C THR A 738 -12.18 0.91 0.75
N PHE A 739 -10.93 1.35 0.61
CA PHE A 739 -10.01 1.55 1.73
C PHE A 739 -10.48 2.66 2.69
N ALA A 740 -10.95 3.80 2.16
CA ALA A 740 -11.42 4.94 2.94
C ALA A 740 -12.67 4.61 3.78
N LEU A 741 -13.61 3.86 3.18
CA LEU A 741 -14.86 3.47 3.83
C LEU A 741 -14.70 2.28 4.75
N GLY A 742 -13.68 1.43 4.56
CA GLY A 742 -13.54 0.17 5.30
C GLY A 742 -14.68 -0.82 5.02
N ARG A 743 -15.20 -0.80 3.78
CA ARG A 743 -16.18 -1.75 3.22
C ARG A 743 -16.00 -1.84 1.70
N GLY A 744 -16.51 -2.90 1.09
CA GLY A 744 -16.58 -3.00 -0.38
C GLY A 744 -17.43 -1.88 -0.98
N VAL A 745 -17.06 -1.42 -2.18
CA VAL A 745 -17.91 -0.55 -3.01
C VAL A 745 -19.04 -1.37 -3.63
N GLU A 746 -20.23 -0.79 -3.63
CA GLU A 746 -21.46 -1.39 -4.13
C GLU A 746 -22.01 -0.61 -5.33
N TYR A 747 -23.05 -1.14 -5.99
CA TYR A 747 -23.65 -0.48 -7.16
C TYR A 747 -24.09 0.97 -6.89
N TYR A 748 -24.55 1.26 -5.66
CA TYR A 748 -25.02 2.59 -5.27
C TYR A 748 -23.87 3.58 -5.01
N ASP A 749 -22.62 3.13 -4.93
CA ASP A 749 -21.45 4.00 -4.84
C ASP A 749 -20.96 4.48 -6.22
N ALA A 750 -21.40 3.82 -7.31
CA ALA A 750 -20.94 4.14 -8.67
C ALA A 750 -21.21 5.60 -9.11
N PRO A 751 -22.36 6.23 -8.78
CA PRO A 751 -22.57 7.65 -9.03
C PRO A 751 -21.53 8.55 -8.35
N ALA A 752 -21.17 8.26 -7.09
CA ALA A 752 -20.16 9.03 -6.36
C ALA A 752 -18.78 8.86 -7.02
N VAL A 753 -18.41 7.64 -7.40
CA VAL A 753 -17.16 7.37 -8.12
C VAL A 753 -17.11 8.15 -9.44
N ARG A 754 -18.17 8.11 -10.26
CA ARG A 754 -18.25 8.87 -11.51
C ARG A 754 -18.10 10.38 -11.29
N GLN A 755 -18.75 10.94 -10.27
CA GLN A 755 -18.64 12.36 -9.93
C GLN A 755 -17.20 12.73 -9.54
N ILE A 756 -16.52 11.91 -8.73
CA ILE A 756 -15.13 12.12 -8.33
C ILE A 756 -14.21 12.10 -9.55
N VAL A 757 -14.32 11.08 -10.41
CA VAL A 757 -13.49 10.95 -11.62
C VAL A 757 -13.73 12.13 -12.57
N ALA A 758 -14.99 12.54 -12.77
CA ALA A 758 -15.34 13.68 -13.62
C ALA A 758 -14.82 15.02 -13.07
N ALA A 759 -14.83 15.22 -11.75
CA ALA A 759 -14.27 16.40 -11.12
C ALA A 759 -12.74 16.41 -11.24
N ALA A 760 -12.08 15.29 -10.92
CA ALA A 760 -10.64 15.14 -11.00
C ALA A 760 -10.11 15.28 -12.43
N ARG A 761 -10.87 14.85 -13.45
CA ARG A 761 -10.52 15.06 -14.88
C ARG A 761 -10.26 16.53 -15.20
N LYS A 762 -11.06 17.45 -14.65
CA LYS A 762 -10.89 18.91 -14.84
C LYS A 762 -9.60 19.45 -14.22
N LYS A 763 -8.94 18.64 -13.38
CA LYS A 763 -7.71 18.93 -12.65
C LYS A 763 -6.61 17.92 -13.00
N ASP A 764 -6.66 17.33 -14.20
CA ASP A 764 -5.66 16.38 -14.70
C ASP A 764 -5.48 15.13 -13.80
N TYR A 765 -6.56 14.67 -13.18
CA TYR A 765 -6.58 13.48 -12.32
C TYR A 765 -5.57 13.50 -11.17
N ARG A 766 -5.27 14.68 -10.62
CA ARG A 766 -4.39 14.83 -9.46
C ARG A 766 -4.82 13.94 -8.30
N LEU A 767 -3.85 13.27 -7.68
CA LEU A 767 -4.12 12.36 -6.56
C LEU A 767 -4.81 13.05 -5.38
N SER A 768 -4.45 14.30 -5.07
CA SER A 768 -5.12 15.05 -4.00
C SER A 768 -6.60 15.32 -4.30
N GLU A 769 -6.95 15.52 -5.57
CA GLU A 769 -8.33 15.78 -6.00
C GLU A 769 -9.19 14.52 -5.96
N LEU A 770 -8.60 13.33 -6.21
CA LEU A 770 -9.28 12.05 -5.98
C LEU A 770 -9.56 11.82 -4.49
N VAL A 771 -8.58 12.09 -3.63
CA VAL A 771 -8.71 12.00 -2.17
C VAL A 771 -9.79 12.98 -1.67
N LEU A 772 -9.73 14.24 -2.11
CA LEU A 772 -10.69 15.27 -1.74
C LEU A 772 -12.11 14.91 -2.20
N GLY A 773 -12.25 14.43 -3.45
CA GLY A 773 -13.53 13.97 -3.98
C GLY A 773 -14.13 12.83 -3.15
N ILE A 774 -13.32 11.86 -2.71
CA ILE A 774 -13.77 10.79 -1.80
C ILE A 774 -14.26 11.39 -0.49
N VAL A 775 -13.49 12.27 0.14
CA VAL A 775 -13.85 12.87 1.43
C VAL A 775 -15.13 13.72 1.34
N GLN A 776 -15.34 14.39 0.22
CA GLN A 776 -16.55 15.19 -0.04
C GLN A 776 -17.75 14.34 -0.48
N SER A 777 -17.56 13.06 -0.78
CA SER A 777 -18.63 12.21 -1.31
C SER A 777 -19.67 11.80 -0.26
N THR A 778 -20.89 11.56 -0.73
CA THR A 778 -22.00 11.01 0.06
C THR A 778 -21.61 9.76 0.87
N PRO A 779 -21.02 8.69 0.30
CA PRO A 779 -20.69 7.50 1.08
C PRO A 779 -19.65 7.74 2.17
N PHE A 780 -18.80 8.77 2.04
CA PHE A 780 -17.81 9.09 3.07
C PHE A 780 -18.39 9.92 4.22
N GLN A 781 -19.22 10.93 3.91
CA GLN A 781 -19.78 11.85 4.90
C GLN A 781 -21.07 11.35 5.56
N MET A 782 -21.70 10.33 5.00
CA MET A 782 -22.99 9.81 5.45
C MET A 782 -22.93 8.28 5.68
N ARG A 783 -23.99 7.77 6.29
CA ARG A 783 -24.22 6.34 6.54
C ARG A 783 -25.72 6.04 6.45
N SER A 784 -26.07 4.78 6.21
CA SER A 784 -27.44 4.27 6.27
C SER A 784 -27.67 3.42 7.52
N THR A 785 -28.83 3.58 8.14
CA THR A 785 -29.35 2.64 9.16
C THR A 785 -29.53 1.23 8.55
N PRO A 786 -29.60 0.16 9.38
CA PRO A 786 -29.69 -1.23 8.91
C PRO A 786 -30.80 -1.48 7.88
#